data_AF-A0A975RM85-F1
#
_entry.id   AF-A0A975RM85-F1
#
_cell.length_a   1.000
_cell.length_b   1.000
_cell.length_c   1.000
_cell.angle_alpha   90.00
_cell.angle_beta   90.00
_cell.angle_gamma   90.00
#
_symmetry.space_group_name_H-M   'P 1'
#
loop_
_entity.id
_entity.type
_entity.pdbx_description
1 polymer ?
#
loop_
_entity_poly.entity_id
_entity_poly.type
_entity_poly.pdbx_seq_one_letter_code
_entity_poly.pdbx_strand_id
1 'polypeptide(L)'
;MDNDSTDNPKVSAPRTARRGSGPASRPADLPPPHPALEDIDPATAGIEEDDEARLPEAPDESAEALPEGRLAFGHAAIEQAVRLAPTSPGVYRMLNAGNDVLYVGKAKNVRKRLSSYARVSAPQPARILRMIAATVSVEIVSTSTETEALLLEANLIKQLRPRFNVQLRDDKSFPYILITGDHWAPQILKHRGAQSRPGRYFGPFASAGAVNRTITALQRAFLVRSCTDAFFESRTRPCLLYQIRRCAGPCTGEIDFPGYTELVREATDFLSGRSRAVKQELAGEMEKASANLAFETAALYRDRLAALSAIQSQQGINPHTVEEADVFAIHQEGGYSCIEVFFFRTGQNWGNRAYFPRAEKSFTPEEVLSSFLAQFYDDKPPPKLILLSHAIEETGLLADALSIKAGFKVEIATPRRGEKKELIIHALTNAREALGRKLADTATQGRLLQGLVATLGLTHPPKRIEVYDNSHIQGTNAVGAMIVAGPDGFIKNQYRKFNIKSEGLTPGDDYAMMREVLQRRFKRLMAQAAEGDAAKAKADDDSFPQWPDLVIIDGGRGQLNAVREIFAGLGLTGVALLAVAKGPDRDAGRETLFMPDKEPLKLEPRDPVLYFIQRLRDEAHRFVIGSHRKLRKKDIREAGLQEIPGIGPSRKRALLHHFGTLKEIERASIADLGKVPGVSAESARKIFEFFHAQPG
;
A
#
# COMPACT_ATOMS: atom_id res chain seq x y z
N MET A 1 20.26 -43.31 -39.96
CA MET A 1 19.87 -43.99 -41.20
C MET A 1 18.73 -44.91 -40.83
N ASP A 2 17.55 -44.51 -41.31
CA ASP A 2 16.30 -45.24 -41.63
C ASP A 2 15.64 -46.13 -40.56
N ASN A 3 14.42 -45.81 -40.07
CA ASN A 3 13.06 -46.07 -40.65
C ASN A 3 12.80 -47.58 -40.85
N ASP A 4 11.67 -48.21 -40.51
CA ASP A 4 10.27 -47.78 -40.33
C ASP A 4 9.42 -49.00 -39.85
N SER A 5 8.23 -48.77 -39.27
CA SER A 5 6.94 -49.52 -39.44
C SER A 5 6.85 -51.05 -39.12
N THR A 6 5.75 -51.71 -38.71
CA THR A 6 4.31 -51.44 -38.45
C THR A 6 3.65 -52.70 -37.82
N ASP A 7 2.47 -52.52 -37.22
CA ASP A 7 1.32 -53.45 -37.05
C ASP A 7 1.27 -54.57 -35.99
N ASN A 8 0.26 -54.48 -35.09
CA ASN A 8 -0.69 -55.58 -34.81
C ASN A 8 -1.97 -55.13 -34.01
N PRO A 9 -3.13 -55.84 -34.11
CA PRO A 9 -4.48 -55.31 -33.86
C PRO A 9 -5.26 -55.80 -32.60
N LYS A 10 -6.45 -55.19 -32.44
CA LYS A 10 -7.65 -55.41 -31.59
C LYS A 10 -7.94 -56.82 -31.00
N VAL A 11 -8.41 -56.88 -29.74
CA VAL A 11 -9.48 -57.79 -29.24
C VAL A 11 -10.26 -57.16 -28.06
N SER A 12 -11.56 -57.43 -27.99
CA SER A 12 -12.61 -56.88 -27.10
C SER A 12 -13.18 -57.88 -26.06
N ALA A 13 -13.51 -57.37 -24.86
CA ALA A 13 -14.52 -57.78 -23.84
C ALA A 13 -14.45 -59.18 -23.17
N PRO A 14 -14.94 -59.31 -21.91
CA PRO A 14 -16.35 -59.70 -21.71
C PRO A 14 -17.09 -59.07 -20.50
N ARG A 15 -18.43 -59.17 -20.56
CA ARG A 15 -19.46 -58.82 -19.55
C ARG A 15 -19.69 -59.94 -18.52
N THR A 16 -20.12 -59.59 -17.30
CA THR A 16 -20.84 -60.50 -16.38
C THR A 16 -22.03 -59.83 -15.68
N ALA A 17 -23.00 -60.69 -15.34
CA ALA A 17 -24.41 -60.43 -15.07
C ALA A 17 -24.77 -59.76 -13.73
N ARG A 18 -25.96 -59.12 -13.70
CA ARG A 18 -26.68 -58.72 -12.48
C ARG A 18 -27.98 -59.53 -12.34
N ARG A 19 -28.24 -60.06 -11.13
CA ARG A 19 -29.55 -60.50 -10.63
C ARG A 19 -30.10 -59.44 -9.67
N GLY A 20 -31.41 -59.21 -9.68
CA GLY A 20 -32.06 -58.08 -9.02
C GLY A 20 -32.75 -58.38 -7.69
N SER A 21 -33.44 -57.37 -7.15
CA SER A 21 -34.71 -57.46 -6.38
C SER A 21 -35.15 -56.07 -5.87
N GLY A 22 -36.45 -55.77 -6.05
CA GLY A 22 -37.36 -55.17 -5.05
C GLY A 22 -37.21 -53.70 -4.60
N PRO A 23 -38.28 -52.88 -4.63
CA PRO A 23 -38.24 -51.44 -4.32
C PRO A 23 -38.58 -51.12 -2.85
N ALA A 24 -37.88 -50.15 -2.25
CA ALA A 24 -38.28 -49.54 -0.98
C ALA A 24 -37.95 -48.04 -0.95
N SER A 25 -39.00 -47.23 -0.83
CA SER A 25 -39.12 -45.91 -0.17
C SER A 25 -37.92 -44.95 -0.19
N ARG A 26 -38.07 -43.83 -0.93
CA ARG A 26 -37.25 -42.62 -0.86
C ARG A 26 -37.38 -41.91 0.50
N PRO A 27 -36.28 -41.55 1.18
CA PRO A 27 -36.24 -40.39 2.06
C PRO A 27 -35.76 -39.15 1.29
N ALA A 28 -36.24 -37.99 1.73
CA ALA A 28 -36.04 -36.67 1.14
C ALA A 28 -34.56 -36.27 1.02
N ASP A 29 -34.25 -35.56 -0.07
CA ASP A 29 -32.96 -34.93 -0.35
C ASP A 29 -32.57 -33.95 0.78
N LEU A 30 -31.46 -34.24 1.46
CA LEU A 30 -30.72 -33.27 2.27
C LEU A 30 -29.77 -32.49 1.34
N PRO A 31 -29.72 -31.15 1.42
CA PRO A 31 -28.78 -30.37 0.62
C PRO A 31 -27.33 -30.65 1.07
N PRO A 32 -26.35 -30.53 0.16
CA PRO A 32 -24.94 -30.81 0.47
C PRO A 32 -24.39 -29.83 1.52
N PRO A 33 -23.41 -30.23 2.34
CA PRO A 33 -22.83 -29.38 3.36
C PRO A 33 -22.11 -28.18 2.72
N HIS A 34 -22.41 -26.99 3.23
CA HIS A 34 -21.73 -25.75 2.87
C HIS A 34 -20.21 -25.88 3.10
N PRO A 35 -19.36 -25.36 2.19
CA PRO A 35 -17.93 -25.30 2.43
C PRO A 35 -17.64 -24.44 3.67
N ALA A 36 -16.76 -24.95 4.53
CA ALA A 36 -16.37 -24.31 5.78
C ALA A 36 -15.94 -22.86 5.53
N LEU A 37 -16.61 -21.93 6.22
CA LEU A 37 -16.22 -20.54 6.30
C LEU A 37 -14.83 -20.48 6.94
N GLU A 38 -13.85 -19.98 6.20
CA GLU A 38 -12.56 -19.62 6.76
C GLU A 38 -12.78 -18.53 7.83
N ASP A 39 -12.50 -18.87 9.09
CA ASP A 39 -12.53 -17.95 10.22
C ASP A 39 -11.44 -16.89 10.06
N ILE A 40 -11.81 -15.76 9.46
CA ILE A 40 -10.96 -14.56 9.39
C ILE A 40 -11.00 -13.86 10.77
N ASP A 41 -9.91 -14.01 11.51
CA ASP A 41 -9.68 -13.39 12.82
C ASP A 41 -9.83 -11.84 12.78
N PRO A 42 -10.78 -11.26 13.53
CA PRO A 42 -11.05 -9.81 13.54
C PRO A 42 -10.00 -8.98 14.29
N ALA A 43 -9.00 -9.59 14.94
CA ALA A 43 -7.90 -8.87 15.60
C ALA A 43 -6.81 -8.36 14.63
N THR A 44 -6.80 -8.85 13.38
CA THR A 44 -5.86 -8.45 12.32
C THR A 44 -6.46 -7.50 11.28
N ALA A 45 -7.73 -7.10 11.42
CA ALA A 45 -8.47 -6.31 10.44
C ALA A 45 -8.13 -4.79 10.45
N GLY A 46 -6.85 -4.46 10.62
CA GLY A 46 -6.27 -3.21 10.15
C GLY A 46 -5.51 -3.50 8.86
N ILE A 47 -6.22 -3.87 7.79
CA ILE A 47 -5.59 -3.96 6.46
C ILE A 47 -5.27 -2.53 6.04
N GLU A 48 -4.03 -2.10 6.31
CA GLU A 48 -3.39 -1.10 5.47
C GLU A 48 -3.18 -1.78 4.13
N GLU A 49 -4.17 -1.65 3.24
CA GLU A 49 -4.04 -2.08 1.86
C GLU A 49 -2.94 -1.23 1.23
N ASP A 50 -1.88 -1.90 0.78
CA ASP A 50 -0.83 -1.28 0.00
C ASP A 50 -1.48 -0.58 -1.22
N ASP A 51 -1.35 0.75 -1.34
CA ASP A 51 -1.82 1.45 -2.54
C ASP A 51 -1.24 0.75 -3.77
N GLU A 52 -2.10 0.29 -4.67
CA GLU A 52 -1.67 -0.35 -5.91
C GLU A 52 -0.79 0.61 -6.72
N ALA A 53 0.39 0.12 -7.13
CA ALA A 53 1.28 0.91 -7.97
C ALA A 53 0.58 1.27 -9.29
N ARG A 54 0.64 2.55 -9.67
CA ARG A 54 -0.06 3.15 -10.82
C ARG A 54 0.82 3.09 -12.06
N LEU A 55 0.26 2.89 -13.25
CA LEU A 55 1.00 3.19 -14.48
C LEU A 55 1.27 4.70 -14.53
N PRO A 56 2.43 5.14 -15.04
CA PRO A 56 2.61 6.54 -15.37
C PRO A 56 1.58 6.98 -16.41
N GLU A 57 1.20 8.26 -16.41
CA GLU A 57 0.46 8.78 -17.56
C GLU A 57 1.39 8.71 -18.78
N ALA A 58 0.89 8.14 -19.88
CA ALA A 58 1.62 8.18 -21.14
C ALA A 58 1.91 9.66 -21.44
N PRO A 59 3.17 10.04 -21.72
CA PRO A 59 3.47 11.40 -22.13
C PRO A 59 2.58 11.74 -23.32
N ASP A 60 1.82 12.83 -23.22
CA ASP A 60 0.94 13.25 -24.31
C ASP A 60 1.83 13.54 -25.53
N GLU A 61 1.61 12.80 -26.61
CA GLU A 61 2.27 13.01 -27.90
C GLU A 61 1.51 14.10 -28.66
N SER A 62 1.27 15.25 -28.02
CA SER A 62 0.98 16.45 -28.77
C SER A 62 2.27 16.80 -29.53
N ALA A 63 2.28 16.39 -30.79
CA ALA A 63 3.31 16.70 -31.77
C ALA A 63 3.26 18.20 -32.09
N GLU A 64 3.58 19.05 -31.12
CA GLU A 64 4.02 20.39 -31.43
C GLU A 64 5.41 20.26 -32.05
N ALA A 65 5.48 20.48 -33.37
CA ALA A 65 6.75 20.64 -34.07
C ALA A 65 7.61 21.63 -33.28
N LEU A 66 8.80 21.19 -32.86
CA LEU A 66 9.75 22.04 -32.14
C LEU A 66 10.10 23.23 -33.06
N PRO A 67 9.71 24.47 -32.73
CA PRO A 67 10.09 25.60 -33.55
C PRO A 67 11.62 25.73 -33.49
N GLU A 68 12.29 25.75 -34.64
CA GLU A 68 13.76 25.76 -34.76
C GLU A 68 14.44 26.83 -33.88
N GLY A 69 13.75 27.96 -33.63
CA GLY A 69 14.21 29.01 -32.73
C GLY A 69 14.38 28.60 -31.25
N ARG A 70 13.58 27.65 -30.74
CA ARG A 70 13.72 27.14 -29.35
C ARG A 70 14.91 26.19 -29.21
N LEU A 71 15.16 25.35 -30.22
CA LEU A 71 16.27 24.40 -30.19
C LEU A 71 17.63 25.11 -30.27
N ALA A 72 17.76 26.12 -31.14
CA ALA A 72 18.97 26.93 -31.24
C ALA A 72 19.30 27.66 -29.93
N PHE A 73 18.28 28.21 -29.26
CA PHE A 73 18.43 28.86 -27.96
C PHE A 73 18.94 27.90 -26.88
N GLY A 74 18.37 26.69 -26.83
CA GLY A 74 18.82 25.62 -25.93
C GLY A 74 20.26 25.18 -26.17
N HIS A 75 20.67 25.02 -27.43
CA HIS A 75 22.05 24.72 -27.77
C HIS A 75 23.01 25.84 -27.31
N ALA A 76 22.65 27.11 -27.51
CA ALA A 76 23.46 28.25 -27.09
C ALA A 76 23.62 28.30 -25.56
N ALA A 77 22.56 28.04 -24.80
CA ALA A 77 22.59 27.96 -23.33
C ALA A 77 23.54 26.85 -22.84
N ILE A 78 23.47 25.67 -23.47
CA ILE A 78 24.36 24.55 -23.14
C ILE A 78 25.81 24.88 -23.54
N GLU A 79 26.04 25.52 -24.70
CA GLU A 79 27.38 25.93 -25.14
C GLU A 79 28.02 26.92 -24.16
N GLN A 80 27.25 27.87 -23.64
CA GLN A 80 27.71 28.79 -22.60
C GLN A 80 28.12 28.01 -21.33
N ALA A 81 27.31 27.04 -20.91
CA ALA A 81 27.63 26.19 -19.76
C ALA A 81 28.88 25.34 -19.98
N VAL A 82 29.12 24.83 -21.19
CA VAL A 82 30.34 24.08 -21.54
C VAL A 82 31.61 24.90 -21.26
N ARG A 83 31.60 26.22 -21.50
CA ARG A 83 32.76 27.10 -21.26
C ARG A 83 33.12 27.18 -19.77
N LEU A 84 32.11 27.15 -18.90
CA LEU A 84 32.27 27.21 -17.44
C LEU A 84 32.39 25.83 -16.79
N ALA A 85 32.11 24.76 -17.55
CA ALA A 85 32.06 23.41 -17.02
C ALA A 85 33.46 22.89 -16.62
N PRO A 86 33.58 22.25 -15.45
CA PRO A 86 34.82 21.60 -15.02
C PRO A 86 35.04 20.30 -15.80
N THR A 87 36.29 19.85 -15.84
CA THR A 87 36.68 18.54 -16.39
C THR A 87 36.62 17.42 -15.35
N SER A 88 36.28 17.74 -14.09
CA SER A 88 36.09 16.79 -13.00
C SER A 88 34.74 16.07 -13.10
N PRO A 89 34.54 15.00 -12.30
CA PRO A 89 33.24 14.40 -12.09
C PRO A 89 32.24 15.39 -11.48
N GLY A 90 30.96 15.18 -11.75
CA GLY A 90 29.91 15.98 -11.17
C GLY A 90 28.53 15.69 -11.73
N VAL A 91 27.55 16.40 -11.20
CA VAL A 91 26.15 16.38 -11.62
C VAL A 91 25.79 17.72 -12.23
N TYR A 92 25.06 17.71 -13.34
CA TYR A 92 24.52 18.90 -13.98
C TYR A 92 23.00 18.85 -14.02
N ARG A 93 22.38 20.03 -13.99
CA ARG A 93 20.94 20.22 -14.04
C ARG A 93 20.61 21.14 -15.20
N MET A 94 19.67 20.76 -16.05
CA MET A 94 19.14 21.60 -17.12
C MET A 94 17.82 22.21 -16.64
N LEU A 95 17.68 23.54 -16.76
CA LEU A 95 16.53 24.28 -16.24
C LEU A 95 15.77 24.97 -17.37
N ASN A 96 14.45 25.12 -17.21
CA ASN A 96 13.59 25.89 -18.11
C ASN A 96 13.59 27.39 -17.77
N ALA A 97 12.82 28.19 -18.52
CA ALA A 97 12.64 29.62 -18.26
C ALA A 97 11.99 29.95 -16.90
N GLY A 98 11.21 29.02 -16.34
CA GLY A 98 10.59 29.11 -15.02
C GLY A 98 11.51 28.70 -13.86
N ASN A 99 12.77 28.35 -14.15
CA ASN A 99 13.74 27.80 -13.21
C ASN A 99 13.38 26.41 -12.65
N ASP A 100 12.51 25.67 -13.33
CA ASP A 100 12.20 24.28 -13.01
C ASP A 100 13.26 23.34 -13.62
N VAL A 101 13.64 22.30 -12.88
CA VAL A 101 14.66 21.34 -13.31
C VAL A 101 14.05 20.32 -14.27
N LEU A 102 14.46 20.40 -15.53
CA LEU A 102 13.99 19.54 -16.62
C LEU A 102 14.69 18.18 -16.64
N TYR A 103 16.00 18.20 -16.36
CA TYR A 103 16.85 17.02 -16.42
C TYR A 103 18.01 17.14 -15.42
N VAL A 104 18.35 16.03 -14.80
CA VAL A 104 19.54 15.85 -13.97
C VAL A 104 20.39 14.76 -14.61
N GLY A 105 21.68 15.02 -14.78
CA GLY A 105 22.61 14.01 -15.32
C GLY A 105 23.96 14.02 -14.60
N LYS A 106 24.58 12.86 -14.45
CA LYS A 106 25.96 12.72 -13.98
C LYS A 106 26.98 12.62 -15.13
N ALA A 107 28.24 12.91 -14.85
CA ALA A 107 29.35 12.68 -15.77
C ALA A 107 30.69 12.51 -15.04
N LYS A 108 31.58 11.66 -15.58
CA LYS A 108 33.02 11.63 -15.21
C LYS A 108 33.74 12.93 -15.56
N ASN A 109 33.32 13.57 -16.64
CA ASN A 109 33.85 14.83 -17.13
C ASN A 109 32.66 15.67 -17.61
N VAL A 110 32.24 16.62 -16.78
CA VAL A 110 31.03 17.41 -17.03
C VAL A 110 31.15 18.20 -18.33
N ARG A 111 32.31 18.83 -18.60
CA ARG A 111 32.54 19.56 -19.85
C ARG A 111 32.34 18.70 -21.10
N LYS A 112 32.93 17.50 -21.13
CA LYS A 112 32.83 16.57 -22.26
C LYS A 112 31.39 16.09 -22.46
N ARG A 113 30.65 15.83 -21.38
CA ARG A 113 29.24 15.42 -21.46
C ARG A 113 28.35 16.55 -21.96
N LEU A 114 28.48 17.76 -21.43
CA LEU A 114 27.72 18.92 -21.92
C LEU A 114 28.03 19.23 -23.39
N SER A 115 29.29 19.06 -23.80
CA SER A 115 29.70 19.22 -25.20
C SER A 115 29.01 18.24 -26.14
N SER A 116 28.57 17.06 -25.68
CA SER A 116 27.81 16.14 -26.55
C SER A 116 26.40 16.63 -26.84
N TYR A 117 25.78 17.36 -25.91
CA TYR A 117 24.47 17.98 -26.12
C TYR A 117 24.55 19.23 -27.00
N ALA A 118 25.66 19.97 -26.95
CA ALA A 118 25.87 21.15 -27.79
C ALA A 118 26.06 20.84 -29.29
N ARG A 119 26.27 19.58 -29.67
CA ARG A 119 26.50 19.19 -31.08
C ARG A 119 25.18 19.10 -31.85
N VAL A 120 24.93 20.10 -32.71
CA VAL A 120 23.73 20.21 -33.56
C VAL A 120 23.61 19.05 -34.57
N SER A 121 24.72 18.52 -35.08
CA SER A 121 24.74 17.49 -36.14
C SER A 121 24.73 16.04 -35.64
N ALA A 122 24.66 15.80 -34.33
CA ALA A 122 24.65 14.44 -33.79
C ALA A 122 23.23 13.85 -33.86
N PRO A 123 23.04 12.59 -34.31
CA PRO A 123 21.74 11.93 -34.20
C PRO A 123 21.40 11.76 -32.72
N GLN A 124 20.42 12.54 -32.25
CA GLN A 124 19.91 12.49 -30.88
C GLN A 124 18.47 11.97 -30.88
N PRO A 125 18.07 11.15 -29.90
CA PRO A 125 16.66 10.80 -29.71
C PRO A 125 15.79 12.05 -29.60
N ALA A 126 14.56 12.00 -30.14
CA ALA A 126 13.62 13.12 -30.12
C ALA A 126 13.37 13.69 -28.71
N ARG A 127 13.48 12.84 -27.67
CA ARG A 127 13.47 13.25 -26.25
C ARG A 127 14.54 14.27 -25.93
N ILE A 128 15.79 13.96 -26.27
CA ILE A 128 16.96 14.78 -25.95
C ILE A 128 16.84 16.13 -26.67
N LEU A 129 16.35 16.14 -27.92
CA LEU A 129 16.08 17.38 -28.65
C LEU A 129 15.00 18.24 -27.97
N ARG A 130 13.91 17.63 -27.50
CA ARG A 130 12.87 18.33 -26.71
C ARG A 130 13.42 18.92 -25.40
N MET A 131 14.23 18.14 -24.69
CA MET A 131 14.91 18.59 -23.47
C MET A 131 15.84 19.78 -23.74
N ILE A 132 16.68 19.69 -24.78
CA ILE A 132 17.58 20.77 -25.18
C ILE A 132 16.78 22.01 -25.54
N ALA A 133 15.74 21.88 -26.37
CA ALA A 133 14.92 23.02 -26.80
C ALA A 133 14.16 23.72 -25.66
N ALA A 134 13.88 23.01 -24.56
CA ALA A 134 13.28 23.58 -23.36
C ALA A 134 14.30 24.17 -22.37
N THR A 135 15.60 23.88 -22.56
CA THR A 135 16.66 24.31 -21.65
C THR A 135 17.03 25.78 -21.89
N VAL A 136 17.06 26.56 -20.82
CA VAL A 136 17.47 27.98 -20.80
C VAL A 136 18.76 28.19 -20.03
N SER A 137 19.03 27.38 -19.01
CA SER A 137 20.27 27.43 -18.24
C SER A 137 20.70 26.05 -17.76
N VAL A 138 21.99 25.91 -17.42
CA VAL A 138 22.56 24.69 -16.87
C VAL A 138 23.34 25.01 -15.61
N GLU A 139 23.04 24.31 -14.52
CA GLU A 139 23.76 24.40 -13.25
C GLU A 139 24.63 23.16 -13.04
N ILE A 140 25.79 23.32 -12.41
CA ILE A 140 26.78 22.24 -12.25
C ILE A 140 27.21 22.15 -10.79
N VAL A 141 27.21 20.94 -10.25
CA VAL A 141 27.76 20.59 -8.94
C VAL A 141 28.91 19.62 -9.16
N SER A 142 30.13 20.02 -8.80
CA SER A 142 31.31 19.16 -8.92
C SER A 142 31.36 18.18 -7.74
N THR A 143 31.81 16.95 -7.99
CA THR A 143 32.05 15.94 -6.96
C THR A 143 33.50 15.47 -7.01
N SER A 144 33.99 14.88 -5.93
CA SER A 144 35.36 14.37 -5.86
C SER A 144 35.50 13.08 -6.66
N THR A 145 34.45 12.25 -6.65
CA THR A 145 34.41 10.98 -7.36
C THR A 145 33.19 10.83 -8.25
N GLU A 146 33.27 9.92 -9.22
CA GLU A 146 32.14 9.55 -10.07
C GLU A 146 31.03 8.83 -9.27
N THR A 147 31.43 8.07 -8.24
CA THR A 147 30.53 7.39 -7.31
C THR A 147 29.68 8.38 -6.53
N GLU A 148 30.28 9.46 -6.00
CA GLU A 148 29.55 10.56 -5.38
C GLU A 148 28.60 11.23 -6.36
N ALA A 149 29.00 11.42 -7.62
CA ALA A 149 28.14 11.98 -8.66
C ALA A 149 26.91 11.11 -8.90
N LEU A 150 27.07 9.78 -8.95
CA LEU A 150 25.96 8.84 -9.11
C LEU A 150 24.97 8.90 -7.95
N LEU A 151 25.46 8.90 -6.71
CA LEU A 151 24.60 8.99 -5.53
C LEU A 151 23.88 10.34 -5.46
N LEU A 152 24.57 11.44 -5.77
CA LEU A 152 24.00 12.78 -5.80
C LEU A 152 22.94 12.92 -6.90
N GLU A 153 23.18 12.38 -8.09
CA GLU A 153 22.21 12.36 -9.19
C GLU A 153 20.93 11.64 -8.78
N ALA A 154 21.04 10.43 -8.23
CA ALA A 154 19.88 9.64 -7.79
C ALA A 154 19.04 10.40 -6.75
N ASN A 155 19.71 11.06 -5.81
CA ASN A 155 19.06 11.88 -4.79
C ASN A 155 18.34 13.09 -5.38
N LEU A 156 18.99 13.82 -6.30
CA LEU A 156 18.41 14.98 -6.98
C LEU A 156 17.24 14.59 -7.88
N ILE A 157 17.29 13.48 -8.61
CA ILE A 157 16.16 12.98 -9.41
C ILE A 157 14.97 12.68 -8.50
N LYS A 158 15.20 12.05 -7.34
CA LYS A 158 14.14 11.72 -6.39
C LYS A 158 13.50 12.96 -5.78
N GLN A 159 14.30 13.97 -5.43
CA GLN A 159 13.83 15.23 -4.84
C GLN A 159 13.12 16.14 -5.85
N LEU A 160 13.71 16.32 -7.02
CA LEU A 160 13.27 17.32 -8.01
C LEU A 160 12.28 16.74 -9.02
N ARG A 161 12.22 15.42 -9.18
CA ARG A 161 11.38 14.69 -10.14
C ARG A 161 11.38 15.31 -11.54
N PRO A 162 12.57 15.54 -12.12
CA PRO A 162 12.72 16.18 -13.43
C PRO A 162 12.02 15.37 -14.53
N ARG A 163 11.31 16.08 -15.42
CA ARG A 163 10.45 15.50 -16.47
C ARG A 163 11.18 14.51 -17.39
N PHE A 164 12.42 14.80 -17.78
CA PHE A 164 13.15 14.01 -18.77
C PHE A 164 13.98 12.87 -18.17
N ASN A 165 13.95 12.67 -16.85
CA ASN A 165 14.56 11.50 -16.20
C ASN A 165 13.53 10.38 -16.02
N VAL A 166 14.02 9.14 -15.90
CA VAL A 166 13.22 8.03 -15.38
C VAL A 166 12.87 8.33 -13.92
N GLN A 167 11.59 8.24 -13.54
CA GLN A 167 11.12 8.57 -12.19
C GLN A 167 10.53 7.35 -11.48
N LEU A 168 11.01 7.09 -10.27
CA LEU A 168 10.39 6.13 -9.36
C LEU A 168 9.20 6.78 -8.61
N ARG A 169 7.96 6.40 -8.95
CA ARG A 169 6.75 6.94 -8.29
C ARG A 169 6.44 6.30 -6.93
N ASP A 170 6.91 5.08 -6.68
CA ASP A 170 6.64 4.33 -5.46
C ASP A 170 7.91 4.19 -4.62
N ASP A 171 8.15 5.18 -3.76
CA ASP A 171 9.31 5.29 -2.88
C ASP A 171 9.01 4.85 -1.45
N LYS A 172 7.90 4.12 -1.23
CA LYS A 172 7.51 3.67 0.11
C LYS A 172 8.66 2.91 0.78
N SER A 173 9.01 3.32 2.00
CA SER A 173 9.97 2.59 2.83
C SER A 173 9.51 1.13 3.01
N PHE A 174 10.48 0.22 2.99
CA PHE A 174 10.16 -1.19 3.13
C PHE A 174 9.61 -1.50 4.52
N PRO A 175 8.65 -2.43 4.59
CA PRO A 175 8.27 -3.03 5.85
C PRO A 175 9.38 -3.99 6.32
N TYR A 176 9.66 -3.94 7.62
CA TYR A 176 10.59 -4.78 8.36
C TYR A 176 9.84 -5.46 9.49
N ILE A 177 10.39 -6.56 10.00
CA ILE A 177 10.09 -7.09 11.32
C ILE A 177 11.09 -6.47 12.29
N LEU A 178 10.61 -5.89 13.39
CA LEU A 178 11.43 -5.44 14.50
C LEU A 178 11.18 -6.33 15.71
N ILE A 179 12.25 -6.91 16.24
CA ILE A 179 12.29 -7.45 17.60
C ILE A 179 12.93 -6.39 18.49
N THR A 180 12.17 -5.82 19.43
CA THR A 180 12.63 -4.66 20.20
C THR A 180 13.71 -5.02 21.22
N GLY A 181 14.56 -4.05 21.54
CA GLY A 181 15.62 -4.19 22.56
C GLY A 181 15.45 -3.23 23.74
N ASP A 182 14.34 -2.50 23.81
CA ASP A 182 14.05 -1.45 24.79
C ASP A 182 13.19 -1.91 25.97
N HIS A 183 12.87 -3.20 26.05
CA HIS A 183 12.03 -3.79 27.10
C HIS A 183 12.50 -5.20 27.45
N TRP A 184 12.41 -5.60 28.72
CA TRP A 184 12.89 -6.92 29.20
C TRP A 184 12.20 -8.09 28.50
N ALA A 185 10.93 -7.92 28.15
CA ALA A 185 10.19 -8.79 27.25
C ALA A 185 10.13 -8.16 25.85
N PRO A 186 11.09 -8.45 24.95
CA PRO A 186 11.03 -8.01 23.56
C PRO A 186 9.69 -8.30 22.89
N GLN A 187 9.22 -7.35 22.10
CA GLN A 187 8.02 -7.53 21.27
C GLN A 187 8.43 -7.70 19.80
N ILE A 188 7.66 -8.50 19.06
CA ILE A 188 7.76 -8.61 17.61
C ILE A 188 6.70 -7.72 16.94
N LEU A 189 7.14 -6.79 16.10
CA LEU A 189 6.23 -5.88 15.40
C LEU A 189 6.64 -5.63 13.94
N LYS A 190 5.66 -5.20 13.14
CA LYS A 190 5.90 -4.61 11.82
C LYS A 190 6.45 -3.20 12.01
N HIS A 191 7.59 -2.91 11.40
CA HIS A 191 8.19 -1.57 11.36
C HIS A 191 8.25 -1.04 9.92
N ARG A 192 8.06 0.27 9.75
CA ARG A 192 8.26 0.97 8.48
C ARG A 192 8.88 2.35 8.77
N GLY A 193 9.77 2.81 7.89
CA GLY A 193 10.48 4.08 8.04
C GLY A 193 11.84 3.94 8.72
N ALA A 194 12.35 5.05 9.25
CA ALA A 194 13.68 5.10 9.87
C ALA A 194 13.82 4.09 11.02
N GLN A 195 14.95 3.38 11.07
CA GLN A 195 15.25 2.36 12.07
C GLN A 195 15.79 3.00 13.37
N SER A 196 14.96 3.82 14.04
CA SER A 196 15.36 4.59 15.22
C SER A 196 15.05 3.93 16.56
N ARG A 197 14.11 2.97 16.59
CA ARG A 197 13.74 2.26 17.82
C ARG A 197 14.79 1.20 18.15
N PRO A 198 15.31 1.11 19.38
CA PRO A 198 16.28 0.09 19.74
C PRO A 198 15.75 -1.33 19.50
N GLY A 199 16.55 -2.17 18.84
CA GLY A 199 16.21 -3.55 18.57
C GLY A 199 16.87 -4.10 17.31
N ARG A 200 16.41 -5.27 16.87
CA ARG A 200 16.90 -5.96 15.67
C ARG A 200 15.86 -5.89 14.57
N TYR A 201 16.27 -5.36 13.43
CA TYR A 201 15.46 -5.22 12.24
C TYR A 201 15.75 -6.36 11.24
N PHE A 202 14.70 -7.00 10.77
CA PHE A 202 14.74 -8.06 9.77
C PHE A 202 13.91 -7.63 8.58
N GLY A 203 14.57 -7.41 7.45
CA GLY A 203 13.93 -7.05 6.19
C GLY A 203 14.98 -6.85 5.09
N PRO A 204 14.60 -6.22 3.97
CA PRO A 204 13.26 -5.74 3.66
C PRO A 204 12.29 -6.86 3.25
N PHE A 205 11.01 -6.69 3.55
CA PHE A 205 9.93 -7.51 2.98
C PHE A 205 9.26 -6.79 1.82
N ALA A 206 8.70 -7.54 0.87
CA ALA A 206 8.08 -6.94 -0.31
C ALA A 206 6.81 -6.12 -0.01
N SER A 207 6.03 -6.53 1.00
CA SER A 207 4.75 -5.91 1.35
C SER A 207 4.47 -6.00 2.85
N ALA A 208 3.58 -5.12 3.34
CA ALA A 208 3.14 -5.19 4.73
C ALA A 208 2.38 -6.50 5.00
N GLY A 209 1.66 -7.02 3.99
CA GLY A 209 1.03 -8.32 4.03
C GLY A 209 2.02 -9.47 4.23
N ALA A 210 3.17 -9.44 3.53
CA ALA A 210 4.24 -10.42 3.72
C ALA A 210 4.77 -10.40 5.17
N VAL A 211 5.05 -9.21 5.72
CA VAL A 211 5.46 -9.07 7.12
C VAL A 211 4.43 -9.64 8.08
N ASN A 212 3.15 -9.29 7.93
CA ASN A 212 2.11 -9.74 8.83
C ASN A 212 1.95 -11.27 8.81
N ARG A 213 2.08 -11.91 7.64
CA ARG A 213 2.07 -13.38 7.52
C ARG A 213 3.26 -13.99 8.25
N THR A 214 4.46 -13.46 8.04
CA THR A 214 5.67 -13.94 8.73
C THR A 214 5.57 -13.76 10.24
N ILE A 215 5.13 -12.60 10.73
CA ILE A 215 4.90 -12.36 12.18
C ILE A 215 3.89 -13.38 12.73
N THR A 216 2.76 -13.59 12.05
CA THR A 216 1.74 -14.56 12.50
C THR A 216 2.31 -15.97 12.63
N ALA A 217 3.18 -16.37 11.71
CA ALA A 217 3.81 -17.68 11.76
C ALA A 217 4.90 -17.75 12.86
N LEU A 218 5.70 -16.69 13.04
CA LEU A 218 6.66 -16.58 14.15
C LEU A 218 5.98 -16.61 15.51
N GLN A 219 4.81 -16.01 15.66
CA GLN A 219 4.01 -16.09 16.90
C GLN A 219 3.61 -17.53 17.23
N ARG A 220 3.28 -18.35 16.22
CA ARG A 220 2.96 -19.77 16.42
C ARG A 220 4.21 -20.59 16.75
N ALA A 221 5.35 -20.25 16.14
CA ALA A 221 6.58 -21.03 16.28
C ALA A 221 7.41 -20.66 17.52
N PHE A 222 7.40 -19.40 17.94
CA PHE A 222 8.29 -18.87 19.00
C PHE A 222 7.54 -18.17 20.12
N LEU A 223 6.22 -17.99 20.02
CA LEU A 223 5.38 -17.46 21.12
C LEU A 223 5.84 -16.07 21.64
N VAL A 224 6.53 -15.30 20.80
CA VAL A 224 6.96 -13.93 21.10
C VAL A 224 5.75 -12.99 21.07
N ARG A 225 5.64 -12.11 22.08
CA ARG A 225 4.52 -11.17 22.19
C ARG A 225 4.53 -10.16 21.04
N SER A 226 3.33 -9.74 20.61
CA SER A 226 3.14 -8.61 19.69
C SER A 226 2.30 -7.48 20.29
N CYS A 227 1.94 -7.58 21.57
CA CYS A 227 1.15 -6.55 22.24
C CYS A 227 2.03 -5.34 22.59
N THR A 228 1.43 -4.15 22.57
CA THR A 228 2.10 -2.91 22.97
C THR A 228 2.49 -2.93 24.44
N ASP A 229 3.48 -2.12 24.82
CA ASP A 229 3.98 -2.07 26.20
C ASP A 229 2.90 -1.60 27.19
N ALA A 230 2.11 -0.59 26.80
CA ALA A 230 0.94 -0.19 27.58
C ALA A 230 -0.07 -1.32 27.78
N PHE A 231 -0.31 -2.17 26.77
CA PHE A 231 -1.18 -3.32 26.94
C PHE A 231 -0.53 -4.35 27.87
N PHE A 232 0.76 -4.66 27.68
CA PHE A 232 1.54 -5.58 28.49
C PHE A 232 1.49 -5.23 29.98
N GLU A 233 1.81 -3.98 30.34
CA GLU A 233 1.87 -3.52 31.73
C GLU A 233 0.50 -3.51 32.42
N SER A 234 -0.58 -3.33 31.65
CA SER A 234 -1.95 -3.31 32.19
C SER A 234 -2.57 -4.69 32.43
N ARG A 235 -1.89 -5.79 32.09
CA ARG A 235 -2.47 -7.13 32.18
C ARG A 235 -2.40 -7.69 33.60
N THR A 236 -3.56 -8.13 34.08
CA THR A 236 -3.69 -8.94 35.30
C THR A 236 -4.00 -10.41 35.01
N ARG A 237 -4.40 -10.76 33.78
CA ARG A 237 -4.65 -12.13 33.34
C ARG A 237 -4.14 -12.39 31.91
N PRO A 238 -3.79 -13.63 31.53
CA PRO A 238 -3.36 -13.95 30.18
C PRO A 238 -4.37 -13.52 29.11
N CYS A 239 -3.87 -13.15 27.93
CA CYS A 239 -4.72 -12.69 26.82
C CYS A 239 -5.09 -13.83 25.87
N LEU A 240 -5.97 -13.54 24.91
CA LEU A 240 -6.37 -14.52 23.90
C LEU A 240 -5.17 -15.14 23.17
N LEU A 241 -4.14 -14.33 22.83
CA LEU A 241 -2.94 -14.85 22.15
C LEU A 241 -2.21 -15.92 22.97
N TYR A 242 -2.22 -15.83 24.30
CA TYR A 242 -1.69 -16.89 25.15
C TYR A 242 -2.59 -18.13 25.09
N GLN A 243 -3.91 -17.95 25.22
CA GLN A 243 -4.88 -19.05 25.20
C GLN A 243 -4.85 -19.85 23.89
N ILE A 244 -4.61 -19.19 22.76
CA ILE A 244 -4.47 -19.83 21.45
C ILE A 244 -3.03 -20.20 21.10
N ARG A 245 -2.11 -20.22 22.08
CA ARG A 245 -0.69 -20.61 21.93
C ARG A 245 0.06 -19.83 20.84
N ARG A 246 -0.08 -18.50 20.87
CA ARG A 246 0.66 -17.53 20.03
C ARG A 246 1.51 -16.55 20.84
N CYS A 247 1.47 -16.64 22.17
CA CYS A 247 2.25 -15.83 23.10
C CYS A 247 2.53 -16.68 24.34
N ALA A 248 3.73 -16.57 24.90
CA ALA A 248 4.10 -17.30 26.12
C ALA A 248 3.57 -16.66 27.43
N GLY A 249 2.88 -15.53 27.34
CA GLY A 249 2.29 -14.85 28.50
C GLY A 249 3.26 -14.16 29.48
N PRO A 250 4.37 -13.53 29.04
CA PRO A 250 5.32 -12.86 29.95
C PRO A 250 4.69 -11.71 30.77
N CYS A 251 3.60 -11.11 30.29
CA CYS A 251 2.93 -10.00 30.99
C CYS A 251 2.27 -10.40 32.32
N THR A 252 1.97 -11.68 32.50
CA THR A 252 1.33 -12.20 33.71
C THR A 252 2.16 -13.28 34.40
N GLY A 253 3.43 -13.42 34.03
CA GLY A 253 4.35 -14.36 34.66
C GLY A 253 4.14 -15.84 34.30
N GLU A 254 3.39 -16.15 33.25
CA GLU A 254 3.21 -17.54 32.77
C GLU A 254 4.53 -18.14 32.25
N ILE A 255 5.45 -17.27 31.84
CA ILE A 255 6.84 -17.59 31.52
C ILE A 255 7.74 -16.60 32.26
N ASP A 256 8.89 -17.08 32.71
CA ASP A 256 9.90 -16.27 33.39
C ASP A 256 10.81 -15.53 32.40
N PHE A 257 11.65 -14.63 32.93
CA PHE A 257 12.58 -13.84 32.12
C PHE A 257 13.58 -14.71 31.33
N PRO A 258 14.26 -15.71 31.94
CA PRO A 258 15.16 -16.60 31.20
C PRO A 258 14.44 -17.39 30.10
N GLY A 259 13.28 -17.99 30.39
CA GLY A 259 12.52 -18.76 29.40
C GLY A 259 12.04 -17.90 28.23
N TYR A 260 11.56 -16.69 28.51
CA TYR A 260 11.15 -15.78 27.44
C TYR A 260 12.32 -15.28 26.59
N THR A 261 13.48 -15.05 27.22
CA THR A 261 14.71 -14.66 26.50
C THR A 261 15.14 -15.74 25.52
N GLU A 262 14.99 -17.01 25.87
CA GLU A 262 15.29 -18.13 24.99
C GLU A 262 14.37 -18.16 23.76
N LEU A 263 13.06 -17.98 23.94
CA LEU A 263 12.11 -17.87 22.82
C LEU A 263 12.45 -16.71 21.87
N VAL A 264 12.89 -15.57 22.42
CA VAL A 264 13.34 -14.43 21.62
C VAL A 264 14.64 -14.75 20.87
N ARG A 265 15.58 -15.47 21.50
CA ARG A 265 16.81 -15.94 20.87
C ARG A 265 16.50 -16.85 19.70
N GLU A 266 15.64 -17.85 19.87
CA GLU A 266 15.25 -18.78 18.80
C GLU A 266 14.58 -18.04 17.61
N ALA A 267 13.66 -17.10 17.89
CA ALA A 267 13.03 -16.29 16.85
C ALA A 267 14.05 -15.45 16.08
N THR A 268 14.98 -14.86 16.82
CA THR A 268 16.08 -14.05 16.29
C THR A 268 17.04 -14.88 15.44
N ASP A 269 17.38 -16.08 15.88
CA ASP A 269 18.26 -17.03 15.19
C ASP A 269 17.62 -17.52 13.89
N PHE A 270 16.33 -17.85 13.93
CA PHE A 270 15.57 -18.22 12.75
C PHE A 270 15.56 -17.11 11.69
N LEU A 271 15.24 -15.87 12.10
CA LEU A 271 15.23 -14.71 11.19
C LEU A 271 16.64 -14.30 10.72
N SER A 272 17.69 -14.69 11.45
CA SER A 272 19.09 -14.49 11.04
C SER A 272 19.62 -15.62 10.14
N GLY A 273 18.79 -16.61 9.80
CA GLY A 273 19.12 -17.69 8.88
C GLY A 273 19.64 -18.97 9.51
N ARG A 274 19.72 -19.04 10.85
CA ARG A 274 20.04 -20.29 11.57
C ARG A 274 18.84 -21.23 11.68
N SER A 275 17.99 -21.26 10.66
CA SER A 275 16.72 -21.99 10.66
C SER A 275 16.90 -23.50 10.82
N ARG A 276 17.93 -24.09 10.22
CA ARG A 276 18.23 -25.53 10.33
C ARG A 276 18.64 -25.93 11.75
N ALA A 277 19.47 -25.13 12.41
CA ALA A 277 19.92 -25.38 13.77
C ALA A 277 18.73 -25.33 14.74
N VAL A 278 17.90 -24.29 14.65
CA VAL A 278 16.69 -24.14 15.46
C VAL A 278 15.73 -25.33 15.26
N LYS A 279 15.55 -25.80 14.02
CA LYS A 279 14.71 -26.99 13.75
C LYS A 279 15.28 -28.26 14.38
N GLN A 280 16.59 -28.48 14.29
CA GLN A 280 17.24 -29.65 14.88
C GLN A 280 17.14 -29.62 16.41
N GLU A 281 17.31 -28.45 17.02
CA GLU A 281 17.14 -28.23 18.46
C GLU A 281 15.70 -28.57 18.89
N LEU A 282 14.69 -27.98 18.23
CA LEU A 282 13.28 -28.25 18.53
C LEU A 282 12.88 -29.73 18.31
N ALA A 283 13.44 -30.37 17.29
CA ALA A 283 13.21 -31.80 17.06
C ALA A 283 13.83 -32.66 18.17
N GLY A 284 15.06 -32.34 18.59
CA GLY A 284 15.70 -33.01 19.71
C GLY A 284 14.92 -32.83 21.02
N GLU A 285 14.42 -31.63 21.31
CA GLU A 285 13.59 -31.37 22.49
C GLU A 285 12.22 -32.09 22.43
N MET A 286 11.63 -32.20 21.24
CA MET A 286 10.42 -33.00 21.01
C MET A 286 10.68 -34.49 21.31
N GLU A 287 11.78 -35.05 20.81
CA GLU A 287 12.16 -36.45 21.04
C GLU A 287 12.46 -36.73 22.52
N LYS A 288 13.18 -35.83 23.19
CA LYS A 288 13.43 -35.92 24.65
C LYS A 288 12.13 -35.88 25.44
N ALA A 289 11.22 -34.95 25.12
CA ALA A 289 9.92 -34.86 25.78
C ALA A 289 9.09 -36.14 25.56
N SER A 290 9.11 -36.69 24.35
CA SER A 290 8.43 -37.95 24.03
C SER A 290 9.04 -39.14 24.79
N ALA A 291 10.37 -39.21 24.89
CA ALA A 291 11.07 -40.26 25.64
C ALA A 291 10.75 -40.19 27.15
N ASN A 292 10.55 -38.99 27.68
CA ASN A 292 10.15 -38.74 29.06
C ASN A 292 8.62 -38.86 29.29
N LEU A 293 7.85 -39.34 28.31
CA LEU A 293 6.38 -39.47 28.36
C LEU A 293 5.63 -38.13 28.56
N ALA A 294 6.28 -36.99 28.30
CA ALA A 294 5.70 -35.65 28.37
C ALA A 294 5.01 -35.27 27.05
N PHE A 295 3.92 -35.97 26.72
CA PHE A 295 3.27 -35.87 25.41
C PHE A 295 2.70 -34.47 25.08
N GLU A 296 2.25 -33.71 26.08
CA GLU A 296 1.76 -32.34 25.87
C GLU A 296 2.89 -31.39 25.43
N THR A 297 4.06 -31.53 26.05
CA THR A 297 5.28 -30.78 25.69
C THR A 297 5.81 -31.21 24.32
N ALA A 298 5.81 -32.51 24.02
CA ALA A 298 6.17 -33.01 22.70
C ALA A 298 5.22 -32.48 21.61
N ALA A 299 3.91 -32.43 21.89
CA ALA A 299 2.93 -31.85 20.97
C ALA A 299 3.18 -30.36 20.72
N LEU A 300 3.56 -29.58 21.74
CA LEU A 300 3.97 -28.18 21.59
C LEU A 300 5.16 -28.04 20.62
N TYR A 301 6.24 -28.80 20.81
CA TYR A 301 7.40 -28.76 19.90
C TYR A 301 7.06 -29.18 18.48
N ARG A 302 6.22 -30.22 18.31
CA ARG A 302 5.71 -30.65 17.01
C ARG A 302 4.94 -29.52 16.31
N ASP A 303 4.03 -28.85 17.02
CA ASP A 303 3.21 -27.77 16.46
C ASP A 303 4.09 -26.56 16.07
N ARG A 304 5.14 -26.27 16.87
CA ARG A 304 6.16 -25.27 16.54
C ARG A 304 6.94 -25.64 15.27
N LEU A 305 7.39 -26.89 15.13
CA LEU A 305 8.06 -27.39 13.92
C LEU A 305 7.16 -27.31 12.68
N ALA A 306 5.87 -27.61 12.83
CA ALA A 306 4.89 -27.47 11.76
C ALA A 306 4.73 -26.00 11.33
N ALA A 307 4.66 -25.07 12.28
CA ALA A 307 4.60 -23.64 11.99
C ALA A 307 5.86 -23.14 11.24
N LEU A 308 7.06 -23.59 11.65
CA LEU A 308 8.31 -23.25 10.94
C LEU A 308 8.36 -23.82 9.52
N SER A 309 7.79 -25.00 9.32
CA SER A 309 7.75 -25.64 8.00
C SER A 309 6.77 -24.92 7.08
N ALA A 310 5.64 -24.41 7.60
CA ALA A 310 4.69 -23.61 6.84
C ALA A 310 5.29 -22.29 6.32
N ILE A 311 6.16 -21.63 7.10
CA ILE A 311 6.86 -20.41 6.66
C ILE A 311 7.71 -20.68 5.41
N GLN A 312 8.39 -21.83 5.39
CA GLN A 312 9.28 -22.22 4.30
C GLN A 312 8.53 -22.80 3.09
N SER A 313 7.43 -23.53 3.31
CA SER A 313 6.67 -24.17 2.24
C SER A 313 5.72 -23.23 1.50
N GLN A 314 5.32 -22.10 2.11
CA GLN A 314 4.41 -21.12 1.50
C GLN A 314 5.09 -20.15 0.54
N GLN A 315 6.41 -20.23 0.36
CA GLN A 315 7.18 -19.32 -0.48
C GLN A 315 7.73 -20.09 -1.70
N GLY A 316 7.23 -19.74 -2.88
CA GLY A 316 7.77 -20.25 -4.15
C GLY A 316 9.26 -19.96 -4.30
N ILE A 317 9.94 -20.84 -5.04
CA ILE A 317 11.38 -20.86 -5.37
C ILE A 317 12.27 -20.35 -4.22
N ASN A 318 12.55 -21.21 -3.23
CA ASN A 318 13.61 -20.96 -2.27
C ASN A 318 14.93 -21.47 -2.87
N PRO A 319 15.91 -20.58 -3.15
CA PRO A 319 17.16 -21.01 -3.76
C PRO A 319 18.03 -21.80 -2.76
N HIS A 320 18.69 -22.83 -3.27
CA HIS A 320 19.64 -23.66 -2.52
C HIS A 320 20.99 -22.97 -2.34
N THR A 321 21.44 -22.18 -3.32
CA THR A 321 22.79 -21.58 -3.33
C THR A 321 22.83 -20.08 -3.08
N VAL A 322 21.67 -19.42 -3.06
CA VAL A 322 21.57 -17.96 -2.88
C VAL A 322 21.05 -17.65 -1.48
N GLU A 323 21.97 -17.40 -0.55
CA GLU A 323 21.60 -17.04 0.82
C GLU A 323 20.97 -15.66 0.92
N GLU A 324 21.51 -14.67 0.20
CA GLU A 324 21.04 -13.29 0.25
C GLU A 324 21.19 -12.67 -1.14
N ALA A 325 20.08 -12.21 -1.72
CA ALA A 325 20.09 -11.44 -2.95
C ALA A 325 18.82 -10.61 -3.13
N ASP A 326 18.92 -9.52 -3.91
CA ASP A 326 17.76 -8.87 -4.50
C ASP A 326 17.77 -9.17 -6.00
N VAL A 327 16.63 -9.58 -6.55
CA VAL A 327 16.50 -9.99 -7.96
C VAL A 327 15.59 -8.99 -8.66
N PHE A 328 16.13 -8.28 -9.65
CA PHE A 328 15.43 -7.27 -10.43
C PHE A 328 15.21 -7.75 -11.86
N ALA A 329 13.96 -7.76 -12.29
CA ALA A 329 13.59 -8.08 -13.64
C ALA A 329 12.71 -7.00 -14.26
N ILE A 330 13.17 -6.41 -15.35
CA ILE A 330 12.39 -5.45 -16.14
C ILE A 330 11.70 -6.14 -17.33
N HIS A 331 10.45 -5.78 -17.58
CA HIS A 331 9.72 -6.04 -18.80
C HIS A 331 9.12 -4.73 -19.34
N GLN A 332 9.14 -4.55 -20.66
CA GLN A 332 8.58 -3.38 -21.33
C GLN A 332 7.57 -3.83 -22.39
N GLU A 333 6.38 -3.22 -22.37
CA GLU A 333 5.30 -3.48 -23.33
C GLU A 333 4.41 -2.24 -23.44
N GLY A 334 3.96 -1.89 -24.65
CA GLY A 334 3.03 -0.79 -24.86
C GLY A 334 3.56 0.60 -24.47
N GLY A 335 4.89 0.79 -24.39
CA GLY A 335 5.50 2.03 -23.92
C GLY A 335 5.57 2.17 -22.40
N TYR A 336 5.20 1.13 -21.66
CA TYR A 336 5.28 1.07 -20.20
C TYR A 336 6.39 0.12 -19.77
N SER A 337 6.96 0.37 -18.59
CA SER A 337 7.95 -0.49 -17.96
C SER A 337 7.41 -1.05 -16.64
N CYS A 338 7.62 -2.34 -16.40
CA CYS A 338 7.42 -2.98 -15.12
C CYS A 338 8.73 -3.58 -14.63
N ILE A 339 9.15 -3.22 -13.43
CA ILE A 339 10.28 -3.84 -12.74
C ILE A 339 9.74 -4.65 -11.58
N GLU A 340 9.91 -5.96 -11.66
CA GLU A 340 9.63 -6.87 -10.56
C GLU A 340 10.87 -7.04 -9.69
N VAL A 341 10.69 -6.94 -8.38
CA VAL A 341 11.78 -7.10 -7.39
C VAL A 341 11.43 -8.21 -6.43
N PHE A 342 12.30 -9.22 -6.33
CA PHE A 342 12.22 -10.26 -5.31
C PHE A 342 13.31 -10.07 -4.26
N PHE A 343 12.96 -10.28 -3.00
CA PHE A 343 13.89 -10.16 -1.87
C PHE A 343 14.21 -11.54 -1.32
N PHE A 344 15.48 -11.96 -1.42
CA PHE A 344 15.96 -13.20 -0.82
C PHE A 344 16.83 -12.88 0.38
N ARG A 345 16.45 -13.40 1.54
CA ARG A 345 17.22 -13.28 2.77
C ARG A 345 17.28 -14.65 3.42
N THR A 346 18.46 -15.05 3.87
CA THR A 346 18.69 -16.32 4.57
C THR A 346 18.20 -17.57 3.80
N GLY A 347 18.32 -17.54 2.47
CA GLY A 347 17.86 -18.61 1.57
C GLY A 347 16.34 -18.67 1.37
N GLN A 348 15.61 -17.64 1.81
CA GLN A 348 14.14 -17.59 1.73
C GLN A 348 13.66 -16.37 0.94
N ASN A 349 12.58 -16.55 0.20
CA ASN A 349 11.94 -15.48 -0.57
C ASN A 349 10.98 -14.65 0.30
N TRP A 350 11.39 -13.45 0.70
CA TRP A 350 10.59 -12.53 1.54
C TRP A 350 9.52 -11.74 0.75
N GLY A 351 9.21 -12.24 -0.44
CA GLY A 351 8.16 -11.77 -1.33
C GLY A 351 8.69 -10.96 -2.50
N ASN A 352 7.75 -10.56 -3.35
CA ASN A 352 7.99 -9.79 -4.56
C ASN A 352 7.12 -8.53 -4.64
N ARG A 353 7.60 -7.53 -5.37
CA ARG A 353 6.88 -6.28 -5.64
C ARG A 353 7.13 -5.78 -7.05
N ALA A 354 6.05 -5.44 -7.73
CA ALA A 354 6.03 -4.74 -9.01
C ALA A 354 6.18 -3.23 -8.83
N TYR A 355 7.04 -2.62 -9.63
CA TYR A 355 7.19 -1.18 -9.77
C TYR A 355 6.94 -0.77 -11.21
N PHE A 356 6.32 0.39 -11.40
CA PHE A 356 6.04 0.95 -12.73
C PHE A 356 6.75 2.31 -12.86
N PRO A 357 8.07 2.34 -13.15
CA PRO A 357 8.79 3.59 -13.34
C PRO A 357 8.19 4.42 -14.47
N ARG A 358 8.16 5.74 -14.28
CA ARG A 358 7.82 6.66 -15.37
C ARG A 358 9.05 6.83 -16.25
N ALA A 359 8.95 6.44 -17.50
CA ALA A 359 9.98 6.66 -18.51
C ALA A 359 9.30 6.94 -19.85
N GLU A 360 9.92 7.78 -20.68
CA GLU A 360 9.50 7.91 -22.06
C GLU A 360 9.75 6.62 -22.85
N LYS A 361 8.94 6.36 -23.89
CA LYS A 361 9.03 5.17 -24.74
C LYS A 361 10.40 4.96 -25.40
N SER A 362 11.22 6.01 -25.49
CA SER A 362 12.56 5.97 -26.07
C SER A 362 13.61 5.31 -25.17
N PHE A 363 13.34 5.18 -23.87
CA PHE A 363 14.29 4.55 -22.95
C PHE A 363 14.33 3.04 -23.13
N THR A 364 15.53 2.48 -23.21
CA THR A 364 15.71 1.02 -23.26
C THR A 364 15.47 0.38 -21.89
N PRO A 365 15.18 -0.93 -21.80
CA PRO A 365 15.05 -1.62 -20.52
C PRO A 365 16.29 -1.44 -19.62
N GLU A 366 17.49 -1.42 -20.21
CA GLU A 366 18.76 -1.23 -19.50
C GLU A 366 18.85 0.15 -18.86
N GLU A 367 18.49 1.21 -19.59
CA GLU A 367 18.50 2.58 -19.08
C GLU A 367 17.49 2.77 -17.94
N VAL A 368 16.28 2.23 -18.10
CA VAL A 368 15.24 2.28 -17.05
C VAL A 368 15.68 1.51 -15.81
N LEU A 369 16.22 0.30 -15.99
CA LEU A 369 16.69 -0.53 -14.88
C LEU A 369 17.87 0.12 -14.14
N SER A 370 18.82 0.70 -14.87
CA SER A 370 19.97 1.41 -14.28
C SER A 370 19.53 2.60 -13.41
N SER A 371 18.67 3.46 -13.95
CA SER A 371 18.14 4.62 -13.22
C SER A 371 17.29 4.20 -12.03
N PHE A 372 16.47 3.15 -12.20
CA PHE A 372 15.67 2.59 -11.11
C PHE A 372 16.53 2.09 -9.97
N LEU A 373 17.59 1.31 -10.24
CA LEU A 373 18.47 0.76 -9.18
C LEU A 373 19.14 1.87 -8.37
N ALA A 374 19.65 2.91 -9.02
CA ALA A 374 20.28 4.04 -8.36
C ALA A 374 19.29 4.78 -7.43
N GLN A 375 18.08 5.08 -7.93
CA GLN A 375 17.02 5.70 -7.13
C GLN A 375 16.48 4.78 -6.03
N PHE A 376 16.40 3.48 -6.30
CA PHE A 376 15.90 2.49 -5.38
C PHE A 376 16.83 2.41 -4.16
N TYR A 377 18.13 2.22 -4.38
CA TYR A 377 19.10 2.11 -3.29
C TYR A 377 19.54 3.47 -2.70
N ASP A 378 18.98 4.60 -3.11
CA ASP A 378 19.23 5.92 -2.49
C ASP A 378 18.82 5.97 -1.00
N ASP A 379 17.79 5.23 -0.60
CA ASP A 379 17.34 5.15 0.80
C ASP A 379 17.15 3.71 1.31
N LYS A 380 17.51 2.72 0.50
CA LYS A 380 17.38 1.29 0.82
C LYS A 380 18.76 0.66 1.02
N PRO A 381 18.94 -0.22 2.02
CA PRO A 381 20.18 -0.96 2.19
C PRO A 381 20.33 -2.00 1.07
N PRO A 382 21.46 -2.04 0.34
CA PRO A 382 21.70 -3.06 -0.67
C PRO A 382 22.08 -4.40 -0.03
N PRO A 383 21.70 -5.55 -0.62
CA PRO A 383 22.20 -6.87 -0.24
C PRO A 383 23.65 -7.06 -0.75
N LYS A 384 24.30 -8.15 -0.34
CA LYS A 384 25.61 -8.55 -0.88
C LYS A 384 25.58 -8.91 -2.36
N LEU A 385 24.44 -9.37 -2.88
CA LEU A 385 24.27 -9.80 -4.27
C LEU A 385 23.00 -9.20 -4.88
N ILE A 386 23.14 -8.58 -6.04
CA ILE A 386 22.04 -8.05 -6.84
C ILE A 386 22.04 -8.80 -8.18
N LEU A 387 20.92 -9.41 -8.54
CA LEU A 387 20.76 -10.13 -9.80
C LEU A 387 19.87 -9.34 -10.74
N LEU A 388 20.32 -9.14 -11.98
CA LEU A 388 19.62 -8.34 -12.99
C LEU A 388 19.20 -9.17 -14.19
N SER A 389 18.02 -8.89 -14.74
CA SER A 389 17.57 -9.53 -15.98
C SER A 389 18.28 -9.00 -17.22
N HIS A 390 18.68 -7.74 -17.21
CA HIS A 390 19.43 -7.07 -18.28
C HIS A 390 20.74 -6.52 -17.72
N ALA A 391 21.79 -6.50 -18.54
CA ALA A 391 23.06 -5.91 -18.15
C ALA A 391 22.98 -4.39 -18.29
N ILE A 392 23.47 -3.66 -17.28
CA ILE A 392 23.53 -2.19 -17.30
C ILE A 392 24.96 -1.74 -17.59
N GLU A 393 25.13 -0.63 -18.33
CA GLU A 393 26.44 -0.16 -18.78
C GLU A 393 27.41 0.11 -17.61
N GLU A 394 26.93 0.74 -16.55
CA GLU A 394 27.75 1.21 -15.44
C GLU A 394 27.66 0.29 -14.20
N THR A 395 27.58 -1.01 -14.43
CA THR A 395 27.45 -2.03 -13.37
C THR A 395 28.55 -1.88 -12.29
N GLY A 396 29.81 -1.68 -12.69
CA GLY A 396 30.92 -1.54 -11.75
C GLY A 396 30.82 -0.29 -10.88
N LEU A 397 30.48 0.85 -11.47
CA LEU A 397 30.31 2.12 -10.75
C LEU A 397 29.21 2.03 -9.70
N LEU A 398 28.06 1.43 -10.06
CA LEU A 398 26.95 1.24 -9.14
C LEU A 398 27.34 0.26 -8.02
N ALA A 399 28.01 -0.85 -8.34
CA ALA A 399 28.49 -1.80 -7.34
C ALA A 399 29.45 -1.15 -6.33
N ASP A 400 30.37 -0.31 -6.79
CA ASP A 400 31.31 0.44 -5.93
C ASP A 400 30.56 1.45 -5.05
N ALA A 401 29.60 2.18 -5.63
CA ALA A 401 28.76 3.14 -4.89
C ALA A 401 27.96 2.47 -3.78
N LEU A 402 27.33 1.34 -4.08
CA LEU A 402 26.58 0.56 -3.11
C LEU A 402 27.49 -0.05 -2.05
N SER A 403 28.70 -0.49 -2.43
CA SER A 403 29.67 -1.06 -1.49
C SER A 403 30.17 -0.03 -0.47
N ILE A 404 30.49 1.18 -0.93
CA ILE A 404 30.89 2.29 -0.05
C ILE A 404 29.76 2.63 0.93
N LYS A 405 28.52 2.71 0.42
CA LYS A 405 27.35 3.01 1.24
C LYS A 405 27.05 1.92 2.27
N ALA A 406 27.21 0.65 1.90
CA ALA A 406 26.87 -0.50 2.74
C ALA A 406 27.97 -0.87 3.74
N GLY A 407 29.22 -0.48 3.49
CA GLY A 407 30.38 -0.88 4.28
C GLY A 407 30.84 -2.33 4.02
N PHE A 408 30.34 -2.97 2.96
CA PHE A 408 30.74 -4.30 2.52
C PHE A 408 30.67 -4.41 1.00
N LYS A 409 31.33 -5.42 0.42
CA LYS A 409 31.31 -5.63 -1.04
C LYS A 409 29.93 -6.04 -1.54
N VAL A 410 29.38 -5.27 -2.47
CA VAL A 410 28.15 -5.54 -3.20
C VAL A 410 28.50 -6.05 -4.60
N GLU A 411 28.01 -7.23 -4.96
CA GLU A 411 28.14 -7.80 -6.30
C GLU A 411 26.86 -7.56 -7.10
N ILE A 412 26.98 -7.08 -8.34
CA ILE A 412 25.87 -6.97 -9.29
C ILE A 412 26.15 -7.92 -10.46
N ALA A 413 25.22 -8.82 -10.75
CA ALA A 413 25.42 -9.86 -11.76
C ALA A 413 24.21 -10.05 -12.68
N THR A 414 24.46 -10.37 -13.94
CA THR A 414 23.44 -10.76 -14.93
C THR A 414 23.62 -12.25 -15.27
N PRO A 415 23.05 -13.17 -14.48
CA PRO A 415 23.31 -14.59 -14.61
C PRO A 415 22.77 -15.17 -15.93
N ARG A 416 23.57 -16.00 -16.61
CA ARG A 416 23.21 -16.61 -17.89
C ARG A 416 22.86 -18.10 -17.81
N ARG A 417 23.16 -18.76 -16.69
CA ARG A 417 22.96 -20.21 -16.43
C ARG A 417 22.81 -20.51 -14.93
N GLY A 418 22.30 -21.70 -14.62
CA GLY A 418 22.13 -22.21 -13.24
C GLY A 418 20.96 -21.58 -12.49
N GLU A 419 20.86 -21.90 -11.19
CA GLU A 419 19.76 -21.48 -10.30
C GLU A 419 19.53 -19.96 -10.30
N LYS A 420 20.60 -19.15 -10.28
CA LYS A 420 20.51 -17.67 -10.37
C LYS A 420 19.75 -17.19 -11.63
N LYS A 421 19.86 -17.92 -12.75
CA LYS A 421 19.12 -17.62 -13.98
C LYS A 421 17.64 -17.99 -13.84
N GLU A 422 17.32 -19.09 -13.16
CA GLU A 422 15.94 -19.51 -12.93
C GLU A 422 15.18 -18.47 -12.07
N LEU A 423 15.83 -17.92 -11.04
CA LEU A 423 15.30 -16.80 -10.26
C LEU A 423 14.96 -15.59 -11.15
N ILE A 424 15.86 -15.25 -12.08
CA ILE A 424 15.64 -14.14 -13.04
C ILE A 424 14.50 -14.44 -14.00
N ILE A 425 14.40 -15.66 -14.53
CA ILE A 425 13.30 -16.06 -15.41
C ILE A 425 11.97 -15.96 -14.67
N HIS A 426 11.92 -16.40 -13.42
CA HIS A 426 10.73 -16.27 -12.60
C HIS A 426 10.34 -14.81 -12.36
N ALA A 427 11.31 -13.96 -12.04
CA ALA A 427 11.08 -12.53 -11.87
C ALA A 427 10.60 -11.87 -13.18
N LEU A 428 11.14 -12.26 -14.34
CA LEU A 428 10.69 -11.79 -15.66
C LEU A 428 9.24 -12.19 -15.98
N THR A 429 8.85 -13.43 -15.65
CA THR A 429 7.47 -13.89 -15.83
C THR A 429 6.51 -13.07 -14.97
N ASN A 430 6.85 -12.82 -13.69
CA ASN A 430 6.05 -11.98 -12.82
C ASN A 430 5.99 -10.52 -13.32
N ALA A 431 7.09 -9.95 -13.81
CA ALA A 431 7.11 -8.61 -14.39
C ALA A 431 6.16 -8.52 -15.60
N ARG A 432 6.14 -9.54 -16.47
CA ARG A 432 5.24 -9.63 -17.62
C ARG A 432 3.78 -9.74 -17.18
N GLU A 433 3.47 -10.64 -16.25
CA GLU A 433 2.11 -10.83 -15.75
C GLU A 433 1.58 -9.58 -15.02
N ALA A 434 2.42 -8.94 -14.21
CA ALA A 434 2.08 -7.70 -13.51
C ALA A 434 1.80 -6.57 -14.50
N LEU A 435 2.65 -6.41 -15.53
CA LEU A 435 2.42 -5.41 -16.57
C LEU A 435 1.15 -5.71 -17.38
N GLY A 436 0.96 -6.95 -17.81
CA GLY A 436 -0.21 -7.37 -18.57
C GLY A 436 -1.52 -7.14 -17.81
N ARG A 437 -1.56 -7.49 -16.52
CA ARG A 437 -2.71 -7.21 -15.64
C ARG A 437 -2.97 -5.71 -15.56
N LYS A 438 -1.93 -4.91 -15.34
CA LYS A 438 -2.06 -3.46 -15.20
C LYS A 438 -2.52 -2.77 -16.48
N LEU A 439 -2.02 -3.19 -17.64
CA LEU A 439 -2.47 -2.71 -18.95
C LEU A 439 -3.94 -3.06 -19.21
N ALA A 440 -4.37 -4.28 -18.85
CA ALA A 440 -5.77 -4.69 -18.97
C ALA A 440 -6.70 -3.86 -18.06
N ASP A 441 -6.27 -3.57 -16.83
CA ASP A 441 -7.00 -2.73 -15.89
C ASP A 441 -7.15 -1.30 -16.41
N THR A 442 -6.06 -0.67 -16.86
CA THR A 442 -6.08 0.69 -17.43
C THR A 442 -6.92 0.76 -18.71
N ALA A 443 -6.82 -0.22 -19.61
CA ALA A 443 -7.65 -0.27 -20.82
C ALA A 443 -9.15 -0.42 -20.50
N THR A 444 -9.48 -1.17 -19.44
CA THR A 444 -10.86 -1.30 -18.95
C THR A 444 -11.34 0.02 -18.35
N GLN A 445 -10.52 0.66 -17.52
CA GLN A 445 -10.81 1.97 -16.92
C GLN A 445 -11.03 3.05 -18.00
N GLY A 446 -10.19 3.10 -19.03
CA GLY A 446 -10.34 4.02 -20.16
C GLY A 446 -11.66 3.84 -20.92
N ARG A 447 -12.09 2.59 -21.16
CA ARG A 447 -13.40 2.29 -21.76
C ARG A 447 -14.56 2.74 -20.88
N LEU A 448 -14.46 2.58 -19.55
CA LEU A 448 -15.47 3.06 -18.60
C LEU A 448 -15.56 4.58 -18.56
N LEU A 449 -14.43 5.29 -18.64
CA LEU A 449 -14.40 6.76 -18.71
C LEU A 449 -14.98 7.29 -20.03
N GLN A 450 -14.70 6.62 -21.15
CA GLN A 450 -15.37 6.89 -22.44
C GLN A 450 -16.88 6.63 -22.35
N GLY A 451 -17.28 5.54 -21.67
CA GLY A 451 -18.68 5.27 -21.36
C GLY A 451 -19.34 6.41 -20.57
N LEU A 452 -18.68 6.94 -19.52
CA LEU A 452 -19.16 8.10 -18.79
C LEU A 452 -19.34 9.34 -19.68
N VAL A 453 -18.42 9.58 -20.61
CA VAL A 453 -18.53 10.70 -21.57
C VAL A 453 -19.80 10.58 -22.38
N ALA A 454 -20.04 9.41 -22.98
CA ALA A 454 -21.23 9.16 -23.80
C ALA A 454 -22.51 9.24 -22.96
N THR A 455 -22.52 8.64 -21.77
CA THR A 455 -23.68 8.56 -20.88
C THR A 455 -24.06 9.93 -20.28
N LEU A 456 -23.08 10.71 -19.84
CA LEU A 456 -23.30 11.98 -19.15
C LEU A 456 -23.24 13.20 -20.08
N GLY A 457 -22.74 13.01 -21.32
CA GLY A 457 -22.52 14.09 -22.28
C GLY A 457 -21.40 15.03 -21.83
N LEU A 458 -20.29 14.48 -21.33
CA LEU A 458 -19.10 15.25 -20.98
C LEU A 458 -18.33 15.64 -22.25
N THR A 459 -17.49 16.66 -22.18
CA THR A 459 -16.68 17.14 -23.33
C THR A 459 -15.48 16.23 -23.60
N HIS A 460 -14.87 15.67 -22.56
CA HIS A 460 -13.74 14.75 -22.62
C HIS A 460 -13.80 13.75 -21.46
N PRO A 461 -13.10 12.60 -21.55
CA PRO A 461 -12.94 11.70 -20.42
C PRO A 461 -12.39 12.46 -19.20
N PRO A 462 -13.01 12.33 -18.01
CA PRO A 462 -12.55 13.05 -16.84
C PRO A 462 -11.19 12.50 -16.38
N LYS A 463 -10.19 13.37 -16.26
CA LYS A 463 -8.88 13.07 -15.69
C LYS A 463 -8.94 13.01 -14.16
N ARG A 464 -9.86 13.76 -13.54
CA ARG A 464 -10.14 13.69 -12.09
C ARG A 464 -11.63 13.64 -11.80
N ILE A 465 -12.03 12.58 -11.10
CA ILE A 465 -13.35 12.40 -10.50
C ILE A 465 -13.21 12.51 -8.99
N GLU A 466 -13.95 13.42 -8.37
CA GLU A 466 -14.08 13.49 -6.90
C GLU A 466 -15.46 12.97 -6.49
N VAL A 467 -15.50 12.06 -5.52
CA VAL A 467 -16.77 11.52 -4.99
C VAL A 467 -16.91 11.86 -3.52
N TYR A 468 -18.06 12.42 -3.15
CA TYR A 468 -18.36 12.91 -1.82
C TYR A 468 -19.48 12.08 -1.18
N ASP A 469 -19.22 11.62 0.04
CA ASP A 469 -20.20 10.93 0.90
C ASP A 469 -20.19 11.53 2.30
N ASN A 470 -21.38 11.67 2.90
CA ASN A 470 -21.56 12.20 4.25
C ASN A 470 -22.13 11.11 5.15
N SER A 471 -21.60 10.98 6.37
CA SER A 471 -22.10 10.00 7.34
C SER A 471 -22.28 10.59 8.73
N HIS A 472 -23.35 10.12 9.39
CA HIS A 472 -23.76 10.49 10.73
C HIS A 472 -23.57 9.29 11.69
N ILE A 473 -22.95 9.52 12.85
CA ILE A 473 -23.05 8.59 13.99
C ILE A 473 -24.08 9.15 14.96
N GLN A 474 -25.29 8.58 15.05
CA GLN A 474 -26.22 8.79 16.18
C GLN A 474 -26.24 10.23 16.77
N GLY A 475 -26.29 11.27 15.91
CA GLY A 475 -26.36 12.68 16.33
C GLY A 475 -25.05 13.36 16.81
N THR A 476 -23.91 12.66 16.92
CA THR A 476 -22.61 13.26 17.32
C THR A 476 -21.48 12.84 16.38
N ASN A 477 -20.58 13.79 16.05
CA ASN A 477 -19.42 13.59 15.16
C ASN A 477 -19.78 13.32 13.68
N ALA A 478 -20.33 14.34 13.02
CA ALA A 478 -20.60 14.34 11.58
C ALA A 478 -19.28 14.34 10.77
N VAL A 479 -19.16 13.44 9.79
CA VAL A 479 -17.94 13.30 8.98
C VAL A 479 -18.29 13.25 7.50
N GLY A 480 -17.68 14.15 6.72
CA GLY A 480 -17.66 14.09 5.27
C GLY A 480 -16.43 13.35 4.76
N ALA A 481 -16.56 12.65 3.64
CA ALA A 481 -15.48 11.94 2.98
C ALA A 481 -15.39 12.35 1.50
N MET A 482 -14.17 12.47 1.01
CA MET A 482 -13.85 12.69 -0.40
C MET A 482 -12.87 11.60 -0.85
N ILE A 483 -13.26 10.84 -1.87
CA ILE A 483 -12.36 9.94 -2.58
C ILE A 483 -12.07 10.50 -3.98
N VAL A 484 -10.98 10.06 -4.59
CA VAL A 484 -10.51 10.56 -5.88
C VAL A 484 -10.23 9.39 -6.81
N ALA A 485 -10.70 9.47 -8.05
CA ALA A 485 -10.39 8.52 -9.12
C ALA A 485 -9.90 9.26 -10.38
N GLY A 486 -9.11 8.59 -11.20
CA GLY A 486 -8.61 9.09 -12.49
C GLY A 486 -8.47 7.98 -13.54
N PRO A 487 -7.68 8.23 -14.62
CA PRO A 487 -7.47 7.31 -15.72
C PRO A 487 -6.96 5.92 -15.34
N ASP A 488 -6.22 5.83 -14.24
CA ASP A 488 -5.61 4.59 -13.75
C ASP A 488 -6.30 4.00 -12.52
N GLY A 489 -7.50 4.48 -12.18
CA GLY A 489 -8.28 4.01 -11.03
C GLY A 489 -8.24 4.95 -9.83
N PHE A 490 -8.34 4.39 -8.62
CA PHE A 490 -8.43 5.15 -7.37
C PHE A 490 -7.10 5.78 -6.94
N ILE A 491 -7.15 7.00 -6.42
CA ILE A 491 -6.00 7.78 -5.99
C ILE A 491 -6.08 8.00 -4.47
N LYS A 492 -5.81 6.92 -3.74
CA LYS A 492 -6.00 6.81 -2.27
C LYS A 492 -5.25 7.87 -1.48
N ASN A 493 -4.03 8.26 -1.88
CA ASN A 493 -3.25 9.32 -1.23
C ASN A 493 -3.90 10.71 -1.32
N GLN A 494 -4.87 10.90 -2.21
CA GLN A 494 -5.64 12.14 -2.35
C GLN A 494 -7.01 12.09 -1.66
N TYR A 495 -7.34 10.98 -0.99
CA TYR A 495 -8.56 10.90 -0.21
C TYR A 495 -8.49 11.83 0.99
N ARG A 496 -9.61 12.45 1.36
CA ARG A 496 -9.69 13.37 2.50
C ARG A 496 -10.93 13.10 3.33
N LYS A 497 -10.77 13.24 4.65
CA LYS A 497 -11.87 13.22 5.61
C LYS A 497 -12.07 14.61 6.18
N PHE A 498 -13.33 14.97 6.39
CA PHE A 498 -13.74 16.29 6.81
C PHE A 498 -14.51 16.13 8.11
N ASN A 499 -13.87 16.47 9.24
CA ASN A 499 -14.58 16.64 10.49
C ASN A 499 -15.44 17.91 10.36
N ILE A 500 -16.72 17.77 10.66
CA ILE A 500 -17.74 18.83 10.62
C ILE A 500 -18.07 19.19 12.08
N LYS A 501 -17.86 20.46 12.46
CA LYS A 501 -18.04 20.91 13.85
C LYS A 501 -19.48 21.36 14.06
N SER A 502 -20.18 20.73 15.02
CA SER A 502 -21.62 20.83 15.25
C SER A 502 -22.12 22.14 15.89
N GLU A 503 -21.37 23.24 15.90
CA GLU A 503 -21.75 24.46 16.64
C GLU A 503 -22.84 25.32 15.96
N GLY A 504 -23.29 24.96 14.75
CA GLY A 504 -24.37 25.66 14.03
C GLY A 504 -25.14 24.81 13.03
N LEU A 505 -25.03 23.48 13.12
CA LEU A 505 -25.70 22.52 12.24
C LEU A 505 -26.82 21.83 13.00
N THR A 506 -28.04 21.89 12.47
CA THR A 506 -29.15 21.07 12.97
C THR A 506 -28.77 19.59 12.79
N PRO A 507 -28.86 18.74 13.84
CA PRO A 507 -28.57 17.31 13.70
C PRO A 507 -29.40 16.68 12.57
N GLY A 508 -28.73 16.02 11.62
CA GLY A 508 -29.39 15.41 10.45
C GLY A 508 -29.53 16.32 9.22
N ASP A 509 -28.99 17.55 9.23
CA ASP A 509 -28.94 18.41 8.04
C ASP A 509 -27.78 18.00 7.10
N ASP A 510 -28.03 16.98 6.29
CA ASP A 510 -27.09 16.49 5.26
C ASP A 510 -26.68 17.60 4.26
N TYR A 511 -27.53 18.60 4.02
CA TYR A 511 -27.25 19.68 3.08
C TYR A 511 -26.23 20.67 3.65
N ALA A 512 -26.39 21.05 4.90
CA ALA A 512 -25.44 21.95 5.55
C ALA A 512 -24.07 21.28 5.75
N MET A 513 -24.02 19.97 5.99
CA MET A 513 -22.76 19.20 6.00
C MET A 513 -22.06 19.24 4.65
N MET A 514 -22.80 18.96 3.57
CA MET A 514 -22.29 18.99 2.20
C MET A 514 -21.78 20.38 1.83
N ARG A 515 -22.49 21.43 2.28
CA ARG A 515 -22.09 22.82 2.14
C ARG A 515 -20.74 23.11 2.78
N GLU A 516 -20.54 22.71 4.03
CA GLU A 516 -19.27 22.92 4.72
C GLU A 516 -18.11 22.23 4.01
N VAL A 517 -18.27 20.95 3.66
CA VAL A 517 -17.22 20.13 3.03
C VAL A 517 -16.79 20.72 1.70
N LEU A 518 -17.75 21.00 0.81
CA LEU A 518 -17.46 21.52 -0.53
C LEU A 518 -16.92 22.94 -0.48
N GLN A 519 -17.49 23.83 0.34
CA GLN A 519 -16.96 25.18 0.49
C GLN A 519 -15.51 25.16 0.98
N ARG A 520 -15.19 24.32 1.97
CA ARG A 520 -13.81 24.20 2.49
C ARG A 520 -12.85 23.67 1.43
N ARG A 521 -13.26 22.67 0.65
CA ARG A 521 -12.44 22.07 -0.41
C ARG A 521 -12.17 23.05 -1.54
N PHE A 522 -13.21 23.69 -2.06
CA PHE A 522 -13.10 24.55 -3.24
C PHE A 522 -12.53 25.93 -2.93
N LYS A 523 -12.82 26.53 -1.76
CA LYS A 523 -12.13 27.76 -1.33
C LYS A 523 -10.62 27.55 -1.21
N ARG A 524 -10.19 26.39 -0.68
CA ARG A 524 -8.76 26.04 -0.63
C ARG A 524 -8.15 25.87 -2.02
N LEU A 525 -8.87 25.23 -2.96
CA LEU A 525 -8.41 25.13 -4.35
C LEU A 525 -8.24 26.50 -5.00
N MET A 526 -9.20 27.41 -4.78
CA MET A 526 -9.13 28.77 -5.32
C MET A 526 -7.98 29.57 -4.71
N ALA A 527 -7.75 29.46 -3.40
CA ALA A 527 -6.61 30.11 -2.74
C ALA A 527 -5.27 29.62 -3.33
N GLN A 528 -5.11 28.30 -3.50
CA GLN A 528 -3.93 27.72 -4.14
C GLN A 528 -3.77 28.19 -5.59
N ALA A 529 -4.87 28.29 -6.35
CA ALA A 529 -4.83 28.80 -7.71
C ALA A 529 -4.42 30.29 -7.79
N ALA A 530 -4.87 31.11 -6.83
CA ALA A 530 -4.58 32.55 -6.76
C ALA A 530 -3.15 32.86 -6.30
N GLU A 531 -2.55 32.01 -5.46
CA GLU A 531 -1.14 32.13 -4.99
C GLU A 531 -0.11 31.76 -6.07
N GLY A 532 -0.54 31.50 -7.32
CA GLY A 532 0.34 31.24 -8.46
C GLY A 532 0.65 29.75 -8.70
N ASP A 533 0.16 28.83 -7.87
CA ASP A 533 0.31 27.38 -8.13
C ASP A 533 -0.51 26.93 -9.35
N ALA A 534 -1.50 27.70 -9.82
CA ALA A 534 -2.18 27.42 -11.10
C ALA A 534 -1.30 27.72 -12.33
N ALA A 535 -0.35 28.65 -12.24
CA ALA A 535 0.63 28.88 -13.29
C ALA A 535 1.69 27.77 -13.33
N LYS A 536 2.02 27.18 -12.16
CA LYS A 536 2.80 25.93 -12.08
C LYS A 536 2.00 24.71 -12.57
N ALA A 537 0.69 24.63 -12.31
CA ALA A 537 -0.15 23.53 -12.78
C ALA A 537 -0.43 23.54 -14.29
N LYS A 538 -0.21 24.67 -14.99
CA LYS A 538 -0.20 24.73 -16.46
C LYS A 538 1.19 24.55 -17.08
N ALA A 539 2.27 24.68 -16.29
CA ALA A 539 3.65 24.48 -16.74
C ALA A 539 4.16 23.05 -16.45
N ASP A 540 3.68 22.43 -15.36
CA ASP A 540 3.79 21.00 -15.08
C ASP A 540 2.56 20.28 -15.65
N ASP A 541 2.63 19.96 -16.95
CA ASP A 541 1.73 19.04 -17.67
C ASP A 541 1.69 17.61 -17.04
N ASP A 542 2.47 17.40 -15.97
CA ASP A 542 2.83 16.11 -15.39
C ASP A 542 2.33 15.88 -13.95
N SER A 543 1.73 16.89 -13.32
CA SER A 543 1.11 16.75 -12.00
C SER A 543 -0.37 16.37 -12.14
N PHE A 544 -0.83 15.35 -11.39
CA PHE A 544 -2.24 14.94 -11.44
C PHE A 544 -3.13 16.15 -11.13
N PRO A 545 -4.14 16.46 -11.97
CA PRO A 545 -4.89 17.70 -11.85
C PRO A 545 -5.48 17.86 -10.45
N GLN A 546 -5.37 19.08 -9.90
CA GLN A 546 -5.95 19.41 -8.59
C GLN A 546 -7.44 19.71 -8.68
N TRP A 547 -7.88 20.21 -9.84
CA TRP A 547 -9.28 20.52 -10.14
C TRP A 547 -10.01 19.30 -10.70
N PRO A 548 -11.22 18.97 -10.20
CA PRO A 548 -12.01 17.87 -10.73
C PRO A 548 -12.69 18.26 -12.04
N ASP A 549 -12.74 17.30 -12.97
CA ASP A 549 -13.58 17.40 -14.17
C ASP A 549 -15.02 16.99 -13.86
N LEU A 550 -15.19 16.05 -12.91
CA LEU A 550 -16.48 15.52 -12.46
C LEU A 550 -16.53 15.41 -10.94
N VAL A 551 -17.59 15.94 -10.33
CA VAL A 551 -17.93 15.75 -8.93
C VAL A 551 -19.17 14.88 -8.82
N ILE A 552 -19.05 13.77 -8.09
CA ILE A 552 -20.14 12.85 -7.80
C ILE A 552 -20.56 13.01 -6.33
N ILE A 553 -21.85 13.14 -6.10
CA ILE A 553 -22.45 13.26 -4.77
C ILE A 553 -23.29 12.00 -4.51
N ASP A 554 -23.06 11.32 -3.39
CA ASP A 554 -23.99 10.28 -2.92
C ASP A 554 -25.24 10.96 -2.35
N GLY A 555 -26.31 11.03 -3.14
CA GLY A 555 -27.48 11.84 -2.83
C GLY A 555 -28.41 12.04 -4.02
N GLY A 556 -29.63 12.48 -3.74
CA GLY A 556 -30.64 12.74 -4.76
C GLY A 556 -30.66 14.18 -5.27
N ARG A 557 -31.78 14.55 -5.90
CA ARG A 557 -31.99 15.86 -6.51
C ARG A 557 -31.85 17.03 -5.53
N GLY A 558 -32.25 16.86 -4.27
CA GLY A 558 -32.09 17.89 -3.24
C GLY A 558 -30.62 18.22 -2.98
N GLN A 559 -29.78 17.18 -2.88
CA GLN A 559 -28.34 17.33 -2.67
C GLN A 559 -27.68 18.00 -3.87
N LEU A 560 -28.06 17.61 -5.09
CA LEU A 560 -27.57 18.25 -6.32
C LEU A 560 -27.86 19.76 -6.33
N ASN A 561 -29.08 20.18 -5.98
CA ASN A 561 -29.47 21.59 -5.97
C ASN A 561 -28.65 22.38 -4.94
N ALA A 562 -28.43 21.83 -3.75
CA ALA A 562 -27.60 22.45 -2.72
C ALA A 562 -26.15 22.64 -3.22
N VAL A 563 -25.57 21.65 -3.88
CA VAL A 563 -24.22 21.76 -4.47
C VAL A 563 -24.17 22.78 -5.60
N ARG A 564 -25.20 22.83 -6.44
CA ARG A 564 -25.30 23.82 -7.53
C ARG A 564 -25.29 25.24 -6.97
N GLU A 565 -26.03 25.52 -5.90
CA GLU A 565 -26.01 26.83 -5.23
C GLU A 565 -24.63 27.21 -4.69
N ILE A 566 -23.91 26.24 -4.12
CA ILE A 566 -22.55 26.45 -3.60
C ILE A 566 -21.58 26.77 -4.74
N PHE A 567 -21.64 26.01 -5.83
CA PHE A 567 -20.77 26.21 -6.98
C PHE A 567 -21.05 27.55 -7.65
N ALA A 568 -22.33 27.92 -7.80
CA ALA A 568 -22.73 29.23 -8.28
C ALA A 568 -22.20 30.36 -7.37
N GLY A 569 -22.34 30.22 -6.04
CA GLY A 569 -21.82 31.19 -5.08
C GLY A 569 -20.29 31.33 -5.06
N LEU A 570 -19.56 30.30 -5.51
CA LEU A 570 -18.10 30.31 -5.66
C LEU A 570 -17.64 30.67 -7.09
N GLY A 571 -18.57 30.89 -8.03
CA GLY A 571 -18.24 31.17 -9.44
C GLY A 571 -17.68 29.97 -10.20
N LEU A 572 -17.98 28.75 -9.78
CA LEU A 572 -17.47 27.51 -10.39
C LEU A 572 -18.40 27.04 -11.51
N THR A 573 -18.01 27.29 -12.76
CA THR A 573 -18.81 26.92 -13.95
C THR A 573 -18.19 25.80 -14.79
N GLY A 574 -16.91 25.49 -14.58
CA GLY A 574 -16.15 24.53 -15.40
C GLY A 574 -16.14 23.08 -14.91
N VAL A 575 -16.90 22.74 -13.86
CA VAL A 575 -16.89 21.41 -13.23
C VAL A 575 -18.23 20.73 -13.42
N ALA A 576 -18.24 19.50 -13.97
CA ALA A 576 -19.48 18.73 -14.10
C ALA A 576 -19.95 18.19 -12.76
N LEU A 577 -21.26 18.22 -12.51
CA LEU A 577 -21.89 17.72 -11.29
C LEU A 577 -22.80 16.53 -11.60
N LEU A 578 -22.70 15.48 -10.77
CA LEU A 578 -23.55 14.31 -10.81
C LEU A 578 -24.01 13.97 -9.38
N ALA A 579 -25.29 13.74 -9.18
CA ALA A 579 -25.81 13.17 -7.95
C ALA A 579 -26.42 11.79 -8.23
N VAL A 580 -26.15 10.82 -7.36
CA VAL A 580 -26.56 9.42 -7.51
C VAL A 580 -27.48 9.03 -6.37
N ALA A 581 -28.76 8.83 -6.65
CA ALA A 581 -29.72 8.33 -5.66
C ALA A 581 -29.88 6.81 -5.76
N LYS A 582 -29.94 6.13 -4.61
CA LYS A 582 -30.38 4.74 -4.53
C LYS A 582 -31.87 4.64 -4.92
N GLY A 583 -32.25 3.55 -5.57
CA GLY A 583 -33.65 3.29 -5.92
C GLY A 583 -34.57 3.19 -4.69
N PRO A 584 -35.90 3.28 -4.86
CA PRO A 584 -36.87 3.28 -3.76
C PRO A 584 -36.76 2.10 -2.79
N ASP A 585 -36.28 0.94 -3.24
CA ASP A 585 -36.12 -0.28 -2.44
C ASP A 585 -34.70 -0.48 -1.86
N ARG A 586 -33.79 0.51 -2.01
CA ARG A 586 -32.36 0.38 -1.70
C ARG A 586 -31.64 -0.77 -2.44
N ASP A 587 -32.21 -1.28 -3.52
CA ASP A 587 -31.60 -2.30 -4.37
C ASP A 587 -30.49 -1.73 -5.25
N ALA A 588 -29.33 -2.39 -5.26
CA ALA A 588 -28.25 -2.11 -6.19
C ALA A 588 -28.69 -2.40 -7.63
N GLY A 589 -28.46 -1.47 -8.56
CA GLY A 589 -28.81 -1.61 -9.98
C GLY A 589 -30.06 -0.85 -10.43
N ARG A 590 -30.66 -0.03 -9.55
CA ARG A 590 -31.78 0.88 -9.89
C ARG A 590 -31.50 2.34 -9.55
N GLU A 591 -30.23 2.73 -9.52
CA GLU A 591 -29.82 4.09 -9.24
C GLU A 591 -30.40 5.07 -10.26
N THR A 592 -30.74 6.26 -9.77
CA THR A 592 -31.15 7.38 -10.63
C THR A 592 -30.06 8.44 -10.59
N LEU A 593 -29.59 8.81 -11.77
CA LEU A 593 -28.56 9.80 -11.99
C LEU A 593 -29.21 11.17 -12.23
N PHE A 594 -28.76 12.18 -11.49
CA PHE A 594 -29.22 13.56 -11.63
C PHE A 594 -28.06 14.45 -12.04
N MET A 595 -28.25 15.25 -13.09
CA MET A 595 -27.31 16.28 -13.52
C MET A 595 -28.03 17.63 -13.60
N PRO A 596 -27.30 18.76 -13.43
CA PRO A 596 -27.90 20.07 -13.60
C PRO A 596 -28.56 20.21 -14.96
N ASP A 597 -29.78 20.72 -14.97
CA ASP A 597 -30.52 21.10 -16.17
C ASP A 597 -30.73 19.96 -17.19
N LYS A 598 -30.68 18.70 -16.73
CA LYS A 598 -31.07 17.50 -17.51
C LYS A 598 -32.13 16.67 -16.77
N GLU A 599 -32.90 15.92 -17.54
CA GLU A 599 -33.84 14.94 -16.99
C GLU A 599 -33.10 13.81 -16.24
N PRO A 600 -33.71 13.20 -15.20
CA PRO A 600 -33.13 12.06 -14.50
C PRO A 600 -32.83 10.92 -15.45
N LEU A 601 -31.60 10.42 -15.39
CA LEU A 601 -31.16 9.30 -16.20
C LEU A 601 -31.19 8.02 -15.38
N LYS A 602 -31.78 6.97 -15.94
CA LYS A 602 -31.68 5.60 -15.43
C LYS A 602 -30.98 4.75 -16.48
N LEU A 603 -29.95 4.04 -16.05
CA LEU A 603 -29.21 3.11 -16.91
C LEU A 603 -29.80 1.72 -16.81
N GLU A 604 -29.53 0.89 -17.82
CA GLU A 604 -29.89 -0.52 -17.78
C GLU A 604 -29.19 -1.21 -16.59
N PRO A 605 -29.85 -2.14 -15.87
CA PRO A 605 -29.30 -2.75 -14.65
C PRO A 605 -27.95 -3.46 -14.82
N ARG A 606 -27.55 -3.79 -16.06
CA ARG A 606 -26.27 -4.45 -16.41
C ARG A 606 -25.30 -3.54 -17.16
N ASP A 607 -25.57 -2.23 -17.19
CA ASP A 607 -24.69 -1.27 -17.86
C ASP A 607 -23.33 -1.19 -17.12
N PRO A 608 -22.19 -1.39 -17.81
CA PRO A 608 -20.86 -1.25 -17.21
C PRO A 608 -20.58 0.12 -16.58
N VAL A 609 -21.15 1.20 -17.13
CA VAL A 609 -21.02 2.56 -16.62
C VAL A 609 -21.77 2.71 -15.30
N LEU A 610 -22.95 2.07 -15.18
CA LEU A 610 -23.70 2.04 -13.93
C LEU A 610 -22.88 1.35 -12.82
N TYR A 611 -22.33 0.18 -13.09
CA TYR A 611 -21.46 -0.53 -12.14
C TYR A 611 -20.20 0.28 -11.77
N PHE A 612 -19.66 1.02 -12.73
CA PHE A 612 -18.52 1.89 -12.46
C PHE A 612 -18.87 3.03 -11.50
N ILE A 613 -19.99 3.72 -11.73
CA ILE A 613 -20.49 4.79 -10.83
C ILE A 613 -20.77 4.22 -9.43
N GLN A 614 -21.40 3.05 -9.34
CA GLN A 614 -21.64 2.36 -8.08
C GLN A 614 -20.34 2.06 -7.34
N ARG A 615 -19.32 1.52 -8.03
CA ARG A 615 -18.01 1.24 -7.45
C ARG A 615 -17.35 2.50 -6.86
N LEU A 616 -17.45 3.63 -7.56
CA LEU A 616 -16.92 4.91 -7.07
C LEU A 616 -17.64 5.38 -5.79
N ARG A 617 -18.98 5.25 -5.76
CA ARG A 617 -19.80 5.59 -4.59
C ARG A 617 -19.51 4.67 -3.40
N ASP A 618 -19.49 3.36 -3.63
CA ASP A 618 -19.30 2.36 -2.58
C ASP A 618 -17.91 2.50 -1.93
N GLU A 619 -16.89 2.91 -2.69
CA GLU A 619 -15.58 3.24 -2.15
C GLU A 619 -15.62 4.50 -1.26
N ALA A 620 -16.36 5.54 -1.63
CA ALA A 620 -16.57 6.72 -0.79
C ALA A 620 -17.26 6.35 0.52
N HIS A 621 -18.29 5.51 0.43
CA HIS A 621 -19.05 5.00 1.56
C HIS A 621 -18.18 4.12 2.49
N ARG A 622 -17.39 3.21 1.93
CA ARG A 622 -16.41 2.41 2.68
C ARG A 622 -15.42 3.31 3.42
N PHE A 623 -14.93 4.36 2.75
CA PHE A 623 -13.93 5.27 3.29
C PHE A 623 -14.46 6.08 4.48
N VAL A 624 -15.71 6.55 4.43
CA VAL A 624 -16.34 7.26 5.56
C VAL A 624 -16.64 6.31 6.73
N ILE A 625 -17.20 5.12 6.48
CA ILE A 625 -17.54 4.12 7.51
C ILE A 625 -16.30 3.62 8.25
N GLY A 626 -15.16 3.46 7.56
CA GLY A 626 -13.89 3.08 8.18
C GLY A 626 -13.44 4.02 9.31
N SER A 627 -13.90 5.28 9.32
CA SER A 627 -13.67 6.26 10.38
C SER A 627 -14.46 5.92 11.64
N HIS A 628 -15.72 5.50 11.47
CA HIS A 628 -16.63 5.22 12.57
C HIS A 628 -16.22 4.01 13.40
N ARG A 629 -15.57 2.99 12.80
CA ARG A 629 -14.98 1.89 13.56
C ARG A 629 -13.82 2.35 14.48
N LYS A 630 -13.03 3.35 14.06
CA LYS A 630 -11.93 3.90 14.84
C LYS A 630 -12.41 4.90 15.90
N LEU A 631 -13.36 5.78 15.56
CA LEU A 631 -13.96 6.74 16.49
C LEU A 631 -14.86 6.05 17.54
N ARG A 632 -15.72 5.08 17.18
CA ARG A 632 -16.50 4.32 18.18
C ARG A 632 -15.61 3.59 19.18
N LYS A 633 -14.46 3.04 18.75
CA LYS A 633 -13.49 2.44 19.68
C LYS A 633 -12.87 3.44 20.66
N LYS A 634 -12.82 4.73 20.29
CA LYS A 634 -12.27 5.81 21.10
C LYS A 634 -13.35 6.46 21.99
N ASP A 635 -14.49 6.82 21.42
CA ASP A 635 -15.61 7.49 22.13
C ASP A 635 -16.28 6.56 23.15
N ILE A 636 -16.44 5.26 22.86
CA ILE A 636 -16.93 4.28 23.86
C ILE A 636 -15.99 4.17 25.07
N ARG A 637 -14.70 4.49 24.88
CA ARG A 637 -13.68 4.46 25.94
C ARG A 637 -13.66 5.76 26.76
N GLU A 638 -14.10 6.89 26.19
CA GLU A 638 -14.08 8.22 26.82
C GLU A 638 -15.46 8.68 27.38
N ALA A 639 -16.58 8.34 26.73
CA ALA A 639 -17.89 8.94 26.98
C ALA A 639 -18.72 8.31 28.12
N GLY A 640 -18.79 6.97 28.23
CA GLY A 640 -19.78 6.34 29.14
C GLY A 640 -19.50 6.46 30.65
N LEU A 641 -18.53 7.27 31.04
CA LEU A 641 -18.09 7.50 32.42
C LEU A 641 -18.11 8.99 32.78
N GLN A 642 -18.41 9.89 31.83
CA GLN A 642 -18.53 11.34 32.09
C GLN A 642 -19.96 11.77 32.49
N GLU A 643 -20.98 10.94 32.26
CA GLU A 643 -22.38 11.37 32.39
C GLU A 643 -23.11 10.93 33.67
N ILE A 644 -22.52 10.13 34.57
CA ILE A 644 -23.21 9.68 35.79
C ILE A 644 -23.37 10.86 36.77
N PRO A 645 -24.59 11.40 36.99
CA PRO A 645 -24.78 12.57 37.84
C PRO A 645 -24.43 12.26 39.31
N GLY A 646 -23.56 13.07 39.92
CA GLY A 646 -23.17 12.92 41.33
C GLY A 646 -21.96 12.02 41.61
N ILE A 647 -21.27 11.50 40.58
CA ILE A 647 -20.02 10.74 40.74
C ILE A 647 -18.82 11.60 40.30
N GLY A 648 -18.07 12.11 41.28
CA GLY A 648 -16.85 12.89 41.04
C GLY A 648 -15.63 12.05 40.58
N PRO A 649 -14.54 12.70 40.12
CA PRO A 649 -13.37 12.06 39.50
C PRO A 649 -12.66 11.00 40.37
N SER A 650 -12.75 11.13 41.70
CA SER A 650 -12.11 10.19 42.64
C SER A 650 -12.84 8.85 42.71
N ARG A 651 -14.17 8.86 42.86
CA ARG A 651 -15.00 7.64 42.87
C ARG A 651 -14.98 6.95 41.51
N LYS A 652 -14.92 7.76 40.45
CA LYS A 652 -14.74 7.30 39.06
C LYS A 652 -13.48 6.45 38.89
N ARG A 653 -12.35 6.94 39.42
CA ARG A 653 -11.07 6.22 39.39
C ARG A 653 -11.13 4.95 40.22
N ALA A 654 -11.80 4.98 41.38
CA ALA A 654 -12.00 3.80 42.22
C ALA A 654 -12.85 2.72 41.52
N LEU A 655 -13.93 3.10 40.83
CA LEU A 655 -14.76 2.18 40.05
C LEU A 655 -13.99 1.55 38.89
N LEU A 656 -13.26 2.35 38.12
CA LEU A 656 -12.40 1.85 37.04
C LEU A 656 -11.25 0.98 37.54
N HIS A 657 -10.68 1.29 38.69
CA HIS A 657 -9.63 0.49 39.30
C HIS A 657 -10.17 -0.85 39.82
N HIS A 658 -11.41 -0.87 40.32
CA HIS A 658 -12.03 -2.07 40.85
C HIS A 658 -12.56 -3.01 39.76
N PHE A 659 -13.22 -2.46 38.73
CA PHE A 659 -13.87 -3.24 37.67
C PHE A 659 -13.08 -3.25 36.34
N GLY A 660 -11.98 -2.51 36.22
CA GLY A 660 -11.08 -2.49 35.06
C GLY A 660 -11.65 -1.83 33.80
N THR A 661 -12.91 -2.09 33.44
CA THR A 661 -13.56 -1.57 32.24
C THR A 661 -14.98 -1.08 32.54
N LEU A 662 -15.45 -0.13 31.73
CA LEU A 662 -16.81 0.39 31.85
C LEU A 662 -17.89 -0.69 31.69
N LYS A 663 -17.67 -1.66 30.79
CA LYS A 663 -18.60 -2.79 30.59
C LYS A 663 -18.75 -3.67 31.83
N GLU A 664 -17.72 -3.76 32.66
CA GLU A 664 -17.80 -4.53 33.90
C GLU A 664 -18.52 -3.73 35.00
N ILE A 665 -18.39 -2.40 35.02
CA ILE A 665 -19.19 -1.51 35.88
C ILE A 665 -20.68 -1.58 35.49
N GLU A 666 -20.97 -1.55 34.18
CA GLU A 666 -22.33 -1.66 33.62
C GLU A 666 -23.02 -2.97 34.01
N ARG A 667 -22.27 -4.06 34.14
CA ARG A 667 -22.81 -5.40 34.49
C ARG A 667 -22.77 -5.71 35.98
N ALA A 668 -22.15 -4.85 36.78
CA ALA A 668 -21.96 -5.08 38.20
C ALA A 668 -23.30 -4.98 38.94
N SER A 669 -23.51 -5.88 39.90
CA SER A 669 -24.68 -5.79 40.79
C SER A 669 -24.56 -4.59 41.73
N ILE A 670 -25.69 -4.09 42.27
CA ILE A 670 -25.68 -3.02 43.29
C ILE A 670 -24.76 -3.39 44.47
N ALA A 671 -24.76 -4.68 44.86
CA ALA A 671 -23.92 -5.18 45.94
C ALA A 671 -22.43 -5.11 45.61
N ASP A 672 -22.04 -5.35 44.36
CA ASP A 672 -20.64 -5.26 43.92
C ASP A 672 -20.18 -3.81 43.74
N LEU A 673 -21.06 -2.94 43.23
CA LEU A 673 -20.79 -1.50 43.15
C LEU A 673 -20.56 -0.88 44.54
N GLY A 674 -21.26 -1.38 45.56
CA GLY A 674 -21.09 -0.95 46.95
C GLY A 674 -19.80 -1.42 47.63
N LYS A 675 -19.06 -2.38 47.05
CA LYS A 675 -17.76 -2.84 47.56
C LYS A 675 -16.61 -1.90 47.17
N VAL A 676 -16.85 -0.92 46.30
CA VAL A 676 -15.83 0.00 45.83
C VAL A 676 -15.57 1.10 46.87
N PRO A 677 -14.31 1.30 47.31
CA PRO A 677 -13.98 2.33 48.28
C PRO A 677 -14.47 3.72 47.87
N GLY A 678 -15.27 4.35 48.73
CA GLY A 678 -15.83 5.68 48.49
C GLY A 678 -17.16 5.71 47.71
N VAL A 679 -17.75 4.56 47.37
CA VAL A 679 -19.09 4.45 46.78
C VAL A 679 -20.09 4.08 47.89
N SER A 680 -20.99 5.01 48.23
CA SER A 680 -22.06 4.74 49.20
C SER A 680 -23.15 3.84 48.59
N ALA A 681 -23.97 3.20 49.44
CA ALA A 681 -25.12 2.40 48.98
C ALA A 681 -26.07 3.20 48.06
N GLU A 682 -26.24 4.50 48.32
CA GLU A 682 -27.01 5.41 47.47
C GLU A 682 -26.33 5.67 46.12
N SER A 683 -25.00 5.83 46.12
CA SER A 683 -24.21 6.02 44.89
C SER A 683 -24.21 4.74 44.03
N ALA A 684 -24.11 3.57 44.65
CA ALA A 684 -24.17 2.28 43.98
C ALA A 684 -25.52 2.06 43.29
N ARG A 685 -26.64 2.44 43.93
CA ARG A 685 -27.96 2.42 43.29
C ARG A 685 -28.05 3.37 42.10
N LYS A 686 -27.60 4.62 42.23
CA LYS A 686 -27.61 5.60 41.13
C LYS A 686 -26.78 5.14 39.93
N ILE A 687 -25.62 4.52 40.17
CA ILE A 687 -24.77 3.96 39.11
C ILE A 687 -25.47 2.77 38.44
N PHE A 688 -26.06 1.87 39.23
CA PHE A 688 -26.77 0.71 38.71
C PHE A 688 -27.99 1.12 37.87
N GLU A 689 -28.81 2.03 38.39
CA GLU A 689 -29.98 2.58 37.70
C GLU A 689 -29.60 3.33 36.42
N PHE A 690 -28.50 4.10 36.42
CA PHE A 690 -28.01 4.77 35.22
C PHE A 690 -27.73 3.80 34.06
N PHE A 691 -27.18 2.61 34.37
CA PHE A 691 -26.85 1.60 33.35
C PHE A 691 -28.01 0.63 33.04
N HIS A 692 -29.04 0.55 33.90
CA HIS A 692 -30.13 -0.43 33.77
C HIS A 692 -31.54 0.18 33.66
N ALA A 693 -31.66 1.52 33.62
CA ALA A 693 -32.92 2.17 33.32
C ALA A 693 -33.34 1.85 31.88
N GLN A 694 -34.49 1.19 31.70
CA GLN A 694 -35.07 1.00 30.37
C GLN A 694 -35.58 2.34 29.83
N PRO A 695 -35.42 2.62 28.52
CA PRO A 695 -36.08 3.75 27.90
C PRO A 695 -37.59 3.53 27.91
N GLY A 696 -38.34 4.51 28.42
CA GLY A 696 -39.76 4.67 28.13
C GLY A 696 -39.97 5.22 26.73
#